data_AF-H2ZPM4-F1
#
_entry.id   AF-H2ZPM4-F1
#
_cell.length_a   1.000
_cell.length_b   1.000
_cell.length_c   1.000
_cell.angle_alpha   90.00
_cell.angle_beta   90.00
_cell.angle_gamma   90.00
#
_symmetry.space_group_name_H-M   'P 1'
#
loop_
_entity.id
_entity.type
_entity.pdbx_description
1 polymer ?
#
loop_
_entity_poly.entity_id
_entity_poly.type
_entity_poly.pdbx_seq_one_letter_code
_entity_poly.pdbx_strand_id
1 'polypeptide(L)'
;NQAAYNFILQGGLFPDKTKNMAGLRWLSLNQTGLCYLPEELATLKKLKEIRVSRNDLNSLHGDLASLPQLKSINASHNHLKDASIPSDIFKLDDLSVLDLSHNQLSAIPPDLENCKTLLVLNMSHNQIESIPPQLFINLTDLLHLDWSSNNLDSIPPQLRRLVHLKTLILNDNPLQHAQLRQLPSMVSLTALHLRNTQRNISNFPTNLDPLKFLSDIDLSYNQLTRLPECLYMLSTLERLNLSNNEIQELSLLIDTWTKMRTLNLTNNLLTSLPASLCKLQCLQRLFISDNKLDFEGIPASIGKLGNLEVFCADSNNLESVPESLCRCHKLRKLILSDNRLVTLPDSIHLLQDLKILDLRGNPNLVMPPKPVPVDENASKVYNIDFSLNNQLRRIGVVPPGGAEQQAVSTKDHVARRLRLRRRHEAADSKAQKVLQGMSDVAHDKNLATETQEEANSEIVKAGKKWDESLNKPDLDYSEIFCEEIGIFPGLTIWQIENFYPVQIEDVTYHGKFYVADCYIILHTKTDASGTLSWEIYYWIGQDSSIDKKACSAIHAVNLRNMLGAEGRTIREEMGDESDEFVELFNNDIAYIEGGNASGFYSVEQTVYQTRLYALWGKRTVTPYPVPLETSSLNPNEVLILDTGMTIYVWVGVNAKGVKRSKARLIAEKVNKDERKNNAEIVMSYQGYEEGDFWMIFGGIPDEIEPNDLTQTMDYTRADEKVIIKQDAVENKIDLSAIFLPRQQAMADTEALQLMEDWNEDLDLMQGFVLEGKKFISLPQEEFGRFYSKDCYVFLCRYWVPAEVDPDAEDDDEPEEDDTQCVVYFWQGHEAPSMGWLTFTFTLQKKFEALFPGKLEVCKMKQQQVCGMVVMLFSVLFYIHFSAYVIFIDLYIFSFFFYQIRSNGGMLTTRCIEIDPNPKMLNSEFCFILKVPFNSADSAGMVYGWIGRVANPNEARLMEDMISVMFGDGYSVQILNEGEEPENFFWVGLGGRCETYEEQADYLHHVRLFRCSNEKGFFAVSEKCTDFCQDDLADDDIMLLDNGNEVYMWVGSQTSQVEVKLGLKTVSVYIQHMKSKGI
;
A
#
# COMPACT_ATOMS: atom_id res chain seq x y z
N ASN A 1 11.53 -11.93 -13.63
CA ASN A 1 12.90 -12.18 -14.14
C ASN A 1 13.90 -11.13 -13.65
N GLN A 2 14.35 -11.25 -12.40
CA GLN A 2 15.59 -10.60 -11.92
C GLN A 2 16.52 -11.74 -11.48
N ALA A 3 17.53 -12.03 -12.29
CA ALA A 3 18.50 -13.07 -11.95
C ALA A 3 19.66 -12.45 -11.18
N ALA A 4 19.51 -12.38 -9.86
CA ALA A 4 20.64 -12.16 -8.96
C ALA A 4 21.46 -13.45 -8.89
N TYR A 5 22.72 -13.40 -9.33
CA TYR A 5 23.63 -14.54 -9.29
C TYR A 5 24.66 -14.34 -8.18
N ASN A 6 24.52 -15.07 -7.07
CA ASN A 6 25.59 -15.23 -6.09
C ASN A 6 26.54 -16.31 -6.61
N PHE A 7 27.71 -15.92 -7.12
CA PHE A 7 28.75 -16.85 -7.55
C PHE A 7 29.68 -17.19 -6.38
N ILE A 8 29.57 -18.40 -5.82
CA ILE A 8 30.61 -18.94 -4.93
C ILE A 8 31.77 -19.43 -5.80
N LEU A 9 32.81 -18.61 -5.93
CA LEU A 9 33.97 -18.89 -6.79
C LEU A 9 34.98 -19.78 -6.08
N GLN A 10 34.85 -21.10 -6.24
CA GLN A 10 35.87 -22.05 -5.79
C GLN A 10 37.21 -21.78 -6.50
N GLY A 11 38.17 -21.21 -5.78
CA GLY A 11 39.54 -20.99 -6.25
C GLY A 11 39.87 -19.59 -6.78
N GLY A 12 39.03 -18.58 -6.53
CA GLY A 12 39.36 -17.17 -6.82
C GLY A 12 39.44 -16.78 -8.31
N LEU A 13 39.09 -17.70 -9.22
CA LEU A 13 39.00 -17.45 -10.66
C LEU A 13 37.57 -17.06 -11.04
N PHE A 14 37.41 -15.91 -11.69
CA PHE A 14 36.13 -15.49 -12.24
C PHE A 14 35.81 -16.27 -13.53
N PRO A 15 34.55 -16.63 -13.82
CA PRO A 15 34.26 -17.50 -14.96
C PRO A 15 34.26 -16.71 -16.28
N ASP A 16 35.12 -17.07 -17.24
CA ASP A 16 35.25 -16.43 -18.57
C ASP A 16 33.92 -16.27 -19.35
N LYS A 17 32.89 -17.06 -18.99
CA LYS A 17 31.56 -17.03 -19.62
C LYS A 17 30.71 -15.84 -19.16
N THR A 18 31.05 -15.17 -18.07
CA THR A 18 30.34 -13.98 -17.55
C THR A 18 30.31 -12.83 -18.56
N LYS A 19 31.34 -12.70 -19.42
CA LYS A 19 31.36 -11.70 -20.51
C LYS A 19 30.19 -11.79 -21.49
N ASN A 20 29.52 -12.95 -21.55
CA ASN A 20 28.34 -13.15 -22.40
C ASN A 20 27.05 -12.63 -21.74
N MET A 21 27.08 -12.24 -20.45
CA MET A 21 25.92 -11.81 -19.66
C MET A 21 25.59 -10.32 -19.89
N ALA A 22 25.54 -9.87 -21.14
CA ALA A 22 25.40 -8.45 -21.53
C ALA A 22 24.10 -7.76 -21.07
N GLY A 23 23.15 -8.49 -20.48
CA GLY A 23 21.94 -7.97 -19.83
C GLY A 23 22.10 -7.62 -18.34
N LEU A 24 23.24 -7.95 -17.71
CA LEU A 24 23.44 -7.81 -16.27
C LEU A 24 23.40 -6.33 -15.85
N ARG A 25 22.63 -6.03 -14.80
CA ARG A 25 22.48 -4.68 -14.21
C ARG A 25 23.00 -4.57 -12.78
N TRP A 26 22.96 -5.66 -12.03
CA TRP A 26 23.44 -5.76 -10.65
C TRP A 26 24.36 -6.96 -10.57
N LEU A 27 25.53 -6.79 -9.94
CA LEU A 27 26.49 -7.85 -9.70
C LEU A 27 26.90 -7.83 -8.24
N SER A 28 26.66 -8.95 -7.54
CA SER A 28 27.10 -9.16 -6.16
C SER A 28 28.12 -10.29 -6.14
N LEU A 29 29.32 -9.98 -5.65
CA LEU A 29 30.46 -10.88 -5.50
C LEU A 29 31.00 -10.79 -4.06
N ASN A 30 30.10 -10.55 -3.10
CA ASN A 30 30.48 -10.43 -1.70
C ASN A 30 30.93 -11.80 -1.14
N GLN A 31 31.92 -11.81 -0.24
CA GLN A 31 32.43 -13.03 0.40
C GLN A 31 32.90 -14.12 -0.59
N THR A 32 33.49 -13.74 -1.73
CA THR A 32 33.95 -14.67 -2.77
C THR A 32 35.46 -14.98 -2.75
N GLY A 33 36.23 -14.33 -1.86
CA GLY A 33 37.68 -14.49 -1.75
C GLY A 33 38.45 -13.91 -2.94
N LEU A 34 37.85 -12.97 -3.68
CA LEU A 34 38.49 -12.35 -4.84
C LEU A 34 39.67 -11.46 -4.40
N CYS A 35 40.85 -11.72 -4.97
CA CYS A 35 42.06 -10.91 -4.75
C CYS A 35 42.20 -9.74 -5.75
N TYR A 36 41.56 -9.84 -6.91
CA TYR A 36 41.55 -8.86 -7.99
C TYR A 36 40.22 -8.89 -8.75
N LEU A 37 39.91 -7.80 -9.47
CA LEU A 37 38.76 -7.75 -10.36
C LEU A 37 39.17 -8.15 -11.78
N PRO A 38 38.37 -8.99 -12.48
CA PRO A 38 38.70 -9.55 -13.78
C PRO A 38 38.34 -8.59 -14.94
N GLU A 39 39.18 -8.58 -15.98
CA GLU A 39 39.04 -7.69 -17.14
C GLU A 39 37.72 -7.92 -17.90
N GLU A 40 37.16 -9.13 -17.84
CA GLU A 40 35.86 -9.51 -18.43
C GLU A 40 34.71 -8.59 -17.98
N LEU A 41 34.79 -7.97 -16.79
CA LEU A 41 33.78 -7.03 -16.31
C LEU A 41 33.60 -5.84 -17.26
N ALA A 42 34.65 -5.42 -17.98
CA ALA A 42 34.60 -4.33 -18.96
C ALA A 42 33.51 -4.51 -20.02
N THR A 43 33.11 -5.77 -20.30
CA THR A 43 32.13 -6.11 -21.33
C THR A 43 30.67 -5.86 -20.90
N LEU A 44 30.41 -5.72 -19.59
CA LEU A 44 29.06 -5.64 -19.02
C LEU A 44 28.47 -4.21 -19.10
N LYS A 45 28.33 -3.66 -20.31
CA LYS A 45 27.97 -2.24 -20.54
C LYS A 45 26.62 -1.76 -19.96
N LYS A 46 25.76 -2.66 -19.46
CA LYS A 46 24.49 -2.35 -18.78
C LYS A 46 24.57 -2.43 -17.25
N LEU A 47 25.76 -2.70 -16.68
CA LEU A 47 25.96 -2.81 -15.25
C LEU A 47 25.76 -1.44 -14.57
N LYS A 48 24.88 -1.39 -13.58
CA LYS A 48 24.53 -0.21 -12.79
C LYS A 48 25.07 -0.27 -11.37
N GLU A 49 25.23 -1.45 -10.81
CA GLU A 49 25.72 -1.65 -9.45
C GLU A 49 26.65 -2.85 -9.37
N ILE A 50 27.79 -2.63 -8.72
CA ILE A 50 28.74 -3.68 -8.36
C ILE A 50 28.97 -3.68 -6.84
N ARG A 51 28.75 -4.83 -6.21
CA ARG A 51 29.08 -5.10 -4.81
C ARG A 51 30.14 -6.19 -4.78
N VAL A 52 31.27 -5.89 -4.18
CA VAL A 52 32.46 -6.76 -4.04
C VAL A 52 32.97 -6.70 -2.61
N SER A 53 32.06 -6.60 -1.63
CA SER A 53 32.44 -6.41 -0.23
C SER A 53 32.87 -7.70 0.47
N ARG A 54 33.66 -7.60 1.54
CA ARG A 54 34.19 -8.74 2.30
C ARG A 54 34.99 -9.69 1.39
N ASN A 55 35.98 -9.15 0.69
CA ASN A 55 36.91 -9.91 -0.15
C ASN A 55 38.36 -9.54 0.19
N ASP A 56 39.33 -10.15 -0.49
CA ASP A 56 40.76 -9.87 -0.35
C ASP A 56 41.28 -8.91 -1.44
N LEU A 57 40.42 -8.01 -1.97
CA LEU A 57 40.79 -7.16 -3.09
C LEU A 57 41.92 -6.20 -2.71
N ASN A 58 43.03 -6.31 -3.45
CA ASN A 58 44.19 -5.42 -3.31
C ASN A 58 44.12 -4.20 -4.24
N SER A 59 43.20 -4.20 -5.21
CA SER A 59 43.04 -3.16 -6.23
C SER A 59 41.65 -3.21 -6.88
N LEU A 60 41.11 -2.04 -7.21
CA LEU A 60 39.99 -1.90 -8.14
C LEU A 60 40.56 -1.73 -9.55
N HIS A 61 40.28 -2.65 -10.47
CA HIS A 61 40.83 -2.55 -11.83
C HIS A 61 40.20 -1.40 -12.62
N GLY A 62 41.01 -0.75 -13.46
CA GLY A 62 40.60 0.43 -14.25
C GLY A 62 39.46 0.18 -15.24
N ASP A 63 39.20 -1.09 -15.57
CA ASP A 63 38.13 -1.51 -16.46
C ASP A 63 36.72 -1.15 -15.97
N LEU A 64 36.54 -0.91 -14.66
CA LEU A 64 35.29 -0.36 -14.11
C LEU A 64 34.96 1.02 -14.69
N ALA A 65 35.96 1.83 -15.02
CA ALA A 65 35.78 3.13 -15.69
C ALA A 65 35.21 2.99 -17.11
N SER A 66 35.27 1.80 -17.71
CA SER A 66 34.72 1.53 -19.04
C SER A 66 33.19 1.26 -19.04
N LEU A 67 32.54 1.29 -17.88
CA LEU A 67 31.13 0.93 -17.68
C LEU A 67 30.23 2.18 -17.62
N PRO A 68 29.57 2.57 -18.72
CA PRO A 68 28.96 3.90 -18.86
C PRO A 68 27.67 4.10 -18.06
N GLN A 69 27.14 3.07 -17.39
CA GLN A 69 25.89 3.14 -16.62
C GLN A 69 26.10 2.85 -15.12
N LEU A 70 27.36 2.75 -14.66
CA LEU A 70 27.70 2.33 -13.31
C LEU A 70 27.40 3.46 -12.31
N LYS A 71 26.38 3.26 -11.47
CA LYS A 71 25.88 4.23 -10.48
C LYS A 71 26.32 3.94 -9.05
N SER A 72 26.57 2.68 -8.71
CA SER A 72 26.93 2.24 -7.35
C SER A 72 28.12 1.29 -7.35
N ILE A 73 29.12 1.60 -6.53
CA ILE A 73 30.29 0.76 -6.26
C ILE A 73 30.39 0.56 -4.75
N ASN A 74 30.23 -0.68 -4.29
CA ASN A 74 30.55 -1.07 -2.92
C ASN A 74 31.75 -2.04 -2.93
N ALA A 75 32.88 -1.58 -2.41
CA ALA A 75 34.09 -2.36 -2.19
C ALA A 75 34.52 -2.35 -0.71
N SER A 76 33.55 -2.29 0.20
CA SER A 76 33.81 -2.28 1.64
C SER A 76 34.44 -3.59 2.13
N HIS A 77 35.16 -3.56 3.25
CA HIS A 77 35.81 -4.74 3.85
C HIS A 77 36.75 -5.45 2.85
N ASN A 78 37.81 -4.75 2.44
CA ASN A 78 38.83 -5.23 1.50
C ASN A 78 40.23 -4.77 1.96
N HIS A 79 41.26 -4.92 1.11
CA HIS A 79 42.64 -4.51 1.37
C HIS A 79 43.10 -3.37 0.45
N LEU A 80 42.16 -2.53 -0.01
CA LEU A 80 42.44 -1.43 -0.93
C LEU A 80 43.32 -0.36 -0.28
N LYS A 81 44.27 0.17 -1.07
CA LYS A 81 45.21 1.23 -0.73
C LYS A 81 45.11 2.39 -1.74
N ASP A 82 45.63 3.56 -1.40
CA ASP A 82 45.47 4.79 -2.20
C ASP A 82 45.81 4.60 -3.70
N ALA A 83 46.98 4.02 -4.00
CA ALA A 83 47.45 3.78 -5.36
C ALA A 83 46.75 2.61 -6.09
N SER A 84 45.83 1.92 -5.42
CA SER A 84 45.09 0.76 -5.95
C SER A 84 43.69 1.12 -6.46
N ILE A 85 43.29 2.39 -6.33
CA ILE A 85 42.05 2.92 -6.87
C ILE A 85 42.39 3.85 -8.05
N PRO A 86 42.11 3.44 -9.30
CA PRO A 86 42.47 4.21 -10.49
C PRO A 86 41.54 5.42 -10.66
N SER A 87 42.14 6.59 -10.93
CA SER A 87 41.40 7.84 -11.07
C SER A 87 40.41 7.88 -12.23
N ASP A 88 40.53 6.98 -13.20
CA ASP A 88 39.56 6.84 -14.29
C ASP A 88 38.15 6.44 -13.78
N ILE A 89 38.04 5.74 -12.64
CA ILE A 89 36.72 5.43 -12.03
C ILE A 89 35.97 6.72 -11.67
N PHE A 90 36.69 7.78 -11.33
CA PHE A 90 36.09 9.07 -10.94
C PHE A 90 35.69 9.95 -12.13
N LYS A 91 35.83 9.44 -13.36
CA LYS A 91 35.32 10.06 -14.60
C LYS A 91 33.96 9.52 -15.02
N LEU A 92 33.37 8.61 -14.25
CA LEU A 92 32.03 8.06 -14.51
C LEU A 92 30.98 9.14 -14.23
N ASP A 93 30.27 9.58 -15.27
CA ASP A 93 29.25 10.64 -15.18
C ASP A 93 28.08 10.27 -14.24
N ASP A 94 27.77 8.97 -14.12
CA ASP A 94 26.54 8.45 -13.51
C ASP A 94 26.71 7.94 -12.05
N LEU A 95 27.93 8.04 -11.48
CA LEU A 95 28.33 7.45 -10.20
C LEU A 95 27.77 8.22 -9.00
N SER A 96 26.72 7.69 -8.36
CA SER A 96 26.02 8.33 -7.23
C SER A 96 26.34 7.75 -5.85
N VAL A 97 26.81 6.50 -5.77
CA VAL A 97 27.15 5.82 -4.51
C VAL A 97 28.55 5.21 -4.58
N LEU A 98 29.41 5.59 -3.63
CA LEU A 98 30.75 5.03 -3.46
C LEU A 98 30.97 4.63 -1.99
N ASP A 99 31.14 3.33 -1.76
CA ASP A 99 31.49 2.77 -0.46
C ASP A 99 32.85 2.05 -0.53
N LEU A 100 33.82 2.64 0.17
CA LEU A 100 35.19 2.17 0.33
C LEU A 100 35.52 1.92 1.82
N SER A 101 34.50 1.74 2.67
CA SER A 101 34.69 1.55 4.11
C SER A 101 35.45 0.26 4.46
N HIS A 102 36.07 0.20 5.64
CA HIS A 102 36.86 -0.97 6.10
C HIS A 102 37.93 -1.38 5.08
N ASN A 103 38.84 -0.46 4.76
CA ASN A 103 39.96 -0.66 3.84
C ASN A 103 41.27 -0.13 4.46
N GLN A 104 42.35 -0.03 3.67
CA GLN A 104 43.68 0.42 4.09
C GLN A 104 44.07 1.74 3.40
N LEU A 105 43.12 2.64 3.18
CA LEU A 105 43.37 3.95 2.57
C LEU A 105 44.01 4.92 3.57
N SER A 106 45.18 5.47 3.24
CA SER A 106 45.88 6.52 4.00
C SER A 106 45.52 7.94 3.54
N ALA A 107 44.97 8.08 2.34
CA ALA A 107 44.54 9.36 1.79
C ALA A 107 43.26 9.21 0.95
N ILE A 108 42.55 10.32 0.76
CA ILE A 108 41.44 10.38 -0.19
C ILE A 108 42.02 10.21 -1.62
N PRO A 109 41.48 9.28 -2.44
CA PRO A 109 41.99 9.04 -3.79
C PRO A 109 42.03 10.30 -4.66
N PRO A 110 43.06 10.44 -5.52
CA PRO A 110 43.16 11.57 -6.44
C PRO A 110 42.00 11.55 -7.43
N ASP A 111 41.64 12.73 -7.94
CA ASP A 111 40.56 12.94 -8.93
C ASP A 111 39.12 12.60 -8.47
N LEU A 112 38.89 12.15 -7.22
CA LEU A 112 37.54 11.93 -6.66
C LEU A 112 36.64 13.18 -6.73
N GLU A 113 37.25 14.37 -6.73
CA GLU A 113 36.57 15.65 -6.95
C GLU A 113 35.90 15.78 -8.33
N ASN A 114 36.09 14.84 -9.26
CA ASN A 114 35.41 14.84 -10.56
C ASN A 114 34.03 14.15 -10.53
N CYS A 115 33.69 13.35 -9.51
CA CYS A 115 32.42 12.64 -9.36
C CYS A 115 31.23 13.54 -9.00
N LYS A 116 30.87 14.53 -9.83
CA LYS A 116 29.88 15.57 -9.51
C LYS A 116 28.49 15.04 -9.13
N THR A 117 28.12 13.84 -9.56
CA THR A 117 26.84 13.18 -9.29
C THR A 117 26.82 12.35 -8.00
N LEU A 118 27.90 12.36 -7.22
CA LEU A 118 28.02 11.59 -5.98
C LEU A 118 27.10 12.12 -4.87
N LEU A 119 26.18 11.27 -4.40
CA LEU A 119 25.21 11.57 -3.34
C LEU A 119 25.59 10.90 -2.00
N VAL A 120 26.22 9.72 -2.07
CA VAL A 120 26.63 8.92 -0.90
C VAL A 120 28.11 8.61 -1.02
N LEU A 121 28.88 9.07 -0.03
CA LEU A 121 30.29 8.75 0.11
C LEU A 121 30.55 8.11 1.49
N ASN A 122 31.04 6.88 1.48
CA ASN A 122 31.52 6.21 2.68
C ASN A 122 33.00 5.81 2.54
N MET A 123 33.84 6.28 3.47
CA MET A 123 35.21 5.81 3.64
C MET A 123 35.54 5.55 5.12
N SER A 124 34.55 5.18 5.94
CA SER A 124 34.80 4.85 7.34
C SER A 124 35.74 3.66 7.53
N HIS A 125 36.34 3.53 8.72
CA HIS A 125 37.28 2.45 9.03
C HIS A 125 38.44 2.36 8.02
N ASN A 126 39.14 3.47 7.85
CA ASN A 126 40.35 3.60 7.04
C ASN A 126 41.44 4.30 7.87
N GLN A 127 42.52 4.77 7.23
CA GLN A 127 43.68 5.41 7.87
C GLN A 127 43.87 6.86 7.39
N ILE A 128 42.80 7.51 6.92
CA ILE A 128 42.86 8.82 6.26
C ILE A 128 43.24 9.91 7.28
N GLU A 129 44.33 10.63 7.02
CA GLU A 129 44.84 11.69 7.91
C GLU A 129 44.26 13.08 7.60
N SER A 130 43.95 13.36 6.32
CA SER A 130 43.48 14.68 5.89
C SER A 130 42.57 14.64 4.66
N ILE A 131 41.72 15.67 4.56
CA ILE A 131 40.76 15.85 3.46
C ILE A 131 41.24 17.02 2.57
N PRO A 132 41.43 16.82 1.25
CA PRO A 132 41.88 17.89 0.38
C PRO A 132 40.77 18.96 0.24
N PRO A 133 41.10 20.27 0.40
CA PRO A 133 40.14 21.37 0.26
C PRO A 133 39.35 21.39 -1.06
N GLN A 134 39.92 20.85 -2.12
CA GLN A 134 39.38 20.80 -3.48
C GLN A 134 38.18 19.86 -3.62
N LEU A 135 38.09 18.79 -2.81
CA LEU A 135 37.02 17.79 -2.87
C LEU A 135 35.62 18.42 -2.86
N PHE A 136 35.39 19.33 -1.91
CA PHE A 136 34.12 20.03 -1.74
C PHE A 136 33.95 21.28 -2.62
N ILE A 137 34.84 21.50 -3.60
CA ILE A 137 34.64 22.52 -4.63
C ILE A 137 33.60 22.03 -5.65
N ASN A 138 33.57 20.71 -5.92
CA ASN A 138 32.73 20.08 -6.92
C ASN A 138 31.66 19.16 -6.32
N LEU A 139 31.96 18.42 -5.25
CA LEU A 139 31.01 17.49 -4.61
C LEU A 139 30.03 18.24 -3.68
N THR A 140 29.18 19.12 -4.21
CA THR A 140 28.26 19.93 -3.39
C THR A 140 26.96 19.22 -3.00
N ASP A 141 26.58 18.20 -3.77
CA ASP A 141 25.23 17.62 -3.73
C ASP A 141 25.17 16.33 -2.88
N LEU A 142 26.25 16.05 -2.15
CA LEU A 142 26.35 14.96 -1.18
C LEU A 142 25.23 15.06 -0.13
N LEU A 143 24.52 13.94 0.05
CA LEU A 143 23.46 13.75 1.04
C LEU A 143 23.94 12.99 2.27
N HIS A 144 24.86 12.04 2.09
CA HIS A 144 25.42 11.21 3.15
C HIS A 144 26.95 11.16 3.06
N LEU A 145 27.62 11.50 4.15
CA LEU A 145 29.08 11.47 4.26
C LEU A 145 29.49 10.77 5.56
N ASP A 146 30.17 9.63 5.42
CA ASP A 146 30.75 8.88 6.55
C ASP A 146 32.27 8.75 6.40
N TRP A 147 32.97 9.30 7.39
CA TRP A 147 34.42 9.22 7.58
C TRP A 147 34.78 8.77 9.01
N SER A 148 33.88 8.07 9.69
CA SER A 148 34.17 7.52 11.02
C SER A 148 35.39 6.59 11.04
N SER A 149 36.01 6.43 12.21
CA SER A 149 37.15 5.53 12.41
C SER A 149 38.30 5.78 11.42
N ASN A 150 38.81 7.01 11.43
CA ASN A 150 39.94 7.48 10.61
C ASN A 150 40.90 8.33 11.49
N ASN A 151 41.97 8.85 10.89
CA ASN A 151 42.99 9.65 11.58
C ASN A 151 42.84 11.17 11.35
N LEU A 152 41.63 11.66 11.11
CA LEU A 152 41.39 13.07 10.78
C LEU A 152 41.63 14.01 11.99
N ASP A 153 42.64 14.87 11.89
CA ASP A 153 42.90 15.97 12.86
C ASP A 153 42.11 17.25 12.51
N SER A 154 41.93 17.53 11.22
CA SER A 154 41.31 18.78 10.75
C SER A 154 40.32 18.60 9.60
N ILE A 155 39.39 19.54 9.52
CA ILE A 155 38.29 19.56 8.53
C ILE A 155 38.40 20.84 7.67
N PRO A 156 38.37 20.75 6.34
CA PRO A 156 38.56 21.89 5.45
C PRO A 156 37.38 22.88 5.55
N PRO A 157 37.63 24.20 5.45
CA PRO A 157 36.57 25.21 5.48
C PRO A 157 35.57 25.11 4.31
N GLN A 158 35.92 24.40 3.24
CA GLN A 158 35.06 24.12 2.09
C GLN A 158 33.90 23.16 2.42
N LEU A 159 33.96 22.40 3.53
CA LEU A 159 32.84 21.55 4.00
C LEU A 159 31.52 22.35 4.15
N ARG A 160 31.61 23.66 4.39
CA ARG A 160 30.45 24.58 4.44
C ARG A 160 29.62 24.63 3.14
N ARG A 161 30.12 24.09 2.04
CA ARG A 161 29.44 24.07 0.72
C ARG A 161 28.42 22.94 0.61
N LEU A 162 28.43 21.96 1.51
CA LEU A 162 27.51 20.82 1.53
C LEU A 162 26.15 21.23 2.13
N VAL A 163 25.45 22.16 1.48
CA VAL A 163 24.19 22.72 2.00
C VAL A 163 23.08 21.67 2.07
N HIS A 164 23.11 20.68 1.17
CA HIS A 164 22.14 19.59 1.03
C HIS A 164 22.45 18.34 1.88
N LEU A 165 23.58 18.32 2.60
CA LEU A 165 23.99 17.18 3.42
C LEU A 165 22.96 16.90 4.52
N LYS A 166 22.49 15.65 4.59
CA LYS A 166 21.54 15.17 5.61
C LYS A 166 22.25 14.44 6.74
N THR A 167 23.27 13.66 6.43
CA THR A 167 23.99 12.83 7.40
C THR A 167 25.49 13.10 7.34
N LEU A 168 26.07 13.48 8.48
CA LEU A 168 27.52 13.65 8.65
C LEU A 168 28.00 12.79 9.82
N ILE A 169 28.80 11.77 9.52
CA ILE A 169 29.38 10.85 10.49
C ILE A 169 30.89 11.04 10.51
N LEU A 170 31.42 11.44 11.67
CA LEU A 170 32.84 11.75 11.90
C LEU A 170 33.39 11.04 13.15
N ASN A 171 32.68 10.01 13.63
CA ASN A 171 33.00 9.29 14.86
C ASN A 171 34.44 8.78 14.90
N ASP A 172 35.01 8.64 16.09
CA ASP A 172 36.30 7.97 16.33
C ASP A 172 37.43 8.55 15.45
N ASN A 173 37.55 9.89 15.44
CA ASN A 173 38.60 10.66 14.76
C ASN A 173 39.24 11.69 15.72
N PRO A 174 40.57 11.92 15.68
CA PRO A 174 41.30 12.79 16.63
C PRO A 174 41.12 14.31 16.37
N LEU A 175 39.90 14.77 16.09
CA LEU A 175 39.55 16.12 15.61
C LEU A 175 39.80 17.29 16.60
N GLN A 176 40.62 17.13 17.65
CA GLN A 176 40.72 18.03 18.80
C GLN A 176 40.82 19.53 18.43
N HIS A 177 41.58 19.83 17.37
CA HIS A 177 41.82 21.18 16.87
C HIS A 177 40.73 21.72 15.94
N ALA A 178 39.87 20.86 15.37
CA ALA A 178 38.75 21.26 14.55
C ALA A 178 37.67 21.99 15.38
N GLN A 179 37.25 23.17 14.88
CA GLN A 179 36.30 24.08 15.54
C GLN A 179 34.88 24.01 14.94
N LEU A 180 34.68 23.18 13.91
CA LEU A 180 33.39 22.88 13.25
C LEU A 180 32.52 24.11 12.88
N ARG A 181 33.14 25.27 12.62
CA ARG A 181 32.48 26.53 12.22
C ARG A 181 31.72 26.44 10.89
N GLN A 182 31.88 25.33 10.17
CA GLN A 182 31.24 24.99 8.90
C GLN A 182 29.83 24.42 9.11
N LEU A 183 29.54 23.80 10.27
CA LEU A 183 28.25 23.15 10.54
C LEU A 183 27.03 24.04 10.28
N PRO A 184 26.98 25.33 10.69
CA PRO A 184 25.80 26.17 10.50
C PRO A 184 25.42 26.47 9.03
N SER A 185 26.25 26.07 8.06
CA SER A 185 25.94 26.19 6.62
C SER A 185 25.22 24.96 6.05
N MET A 186 25.22 23.82 6.75
CA MET A 186 24.59 22.57 6.31
C MET A 186 23.12 22.55 6.70
N VAL A 187 22.32 23.47 6.14
CA VAL A 187 20.94 23.73 6.60
C VAL A 187 20.05 22.48 6.57
N SER A 188 20.30 21.53 5.64
CA SER A 188 19.57 20.27 5.52
C SER A 188 20.00 19.14 6.47
N LEU A 189 20.96 19.37 7.38
CA LEU A 189 21.51 18.32 8.24
C LEU A 189 20.45 17.78 9.22
N THR A 190 20.24 16.45 9.19
CA THR A 190 19.32 15.70 10.04
C THR A 190 20.02 14.87 11.11
N ALA A 191 21.22 14.35 10.80
CA ALA A 191 22.03 13.54 11.69
C ALA A 191 23.48 14.04 11.74
N LEU A 192 24.00 14.23 12.96
CA LEU A 192 25.38 14.64 13.22
C LEU A 192 26.02 13.72 14.27
N HIS A 193 26.92 12.85 13.84
CA HIS A 193 27.62 11.94 14.74
C HIS A 193 29.09 12.33 14.89
N LEU A 194 29.47 12.63 16.14
CA LEU A 194 30.76 13.14 16.60
C LEU A 194 31.26 12.36 17.83
N ARG A 195 30.87 11.08 17.97
CA ARG A 195 31.30 10.18 19.04
C ARG A 195 32.83 10.07 19.05
N ASN A 196 33.46 10.14 20.22
CA ASN A 196 34.92 9.99 20.36
C ASN A 196 35.73 10.90 19.41
N THR A 197 35.34 12.17 19.31
CA THR A 197 36.05 13.19 18.51
C THR A 197 36.75 14.25 19.37
N GLN A 198 37.01 13.94 20.64
CA GLN A 198 37.66 14.82 21.62
C GLN A 198 36.98 16.20 21.73
N ARG A 199 35.63 16.22 21.66
CA ARG A 199 34.84 17.45 21.86
C ARG A 199 34.93 17.92 23.30
N ASN A 200 35.11 19.22 23.45
CA ASN A 200 35.00 19.97 24.69
C ASN A 200 34.30 21.31 24.37
N ILE A 201 33.96 22.09 25.40
CA ILE A 201 33.19 23.34 25.23
C ILE A 201 33.94 24.37 24.36
N SER A 202 35.28 24.33 24.31
CA SER A 202 36.09 25.30 23.55
C SER A 202 36.30 24.96 22.07
N ASN A 203 35.98 23.74 21.65
CA ASN A 203 36.08 23.28 20.25
C ASN A 203 34.73 22.90 19.62
N PHE A 204 33.62 23.14 20.33
CA PHE A 204 32.28 23.06 19.81
C PHE A 204 31.83 24.41 19.19
N PRO A 205 31.06 24.43 18.10
CA PRO A 205 30.61 25.68 17.47
C PRO A 205 29.67 26.48 18.37
N THR A 206 29.76 27.81 18.31
CA THR A 206 29.02 28.73 19.19
C THR A 206 27.57 29.00 18.76
N ASN A 207 27.17 28.59 17.57
CA ASN A 207 25.82 28.77 17.01
C ASN A 207 25.47 27.53 16.19
N LEU A 208 24.24 27.01 16.33
CA LEU A 208 23.67 25.94 15.50
C LEU A 208 22.23 26.26 15.03
N ASP A 209 21.74 27.49 15.26
CA ASP A 209 20.37 27.93 14.99
C ASP A 209 19.87 27.70 13.54
N PRO A 210 20.72 27.72 12.49
CA PRO A 210 20.29 27.39 11.13
C PRO A 210 19.87 25.93 10.92
N LEU A 211 20.28 25.00 11.79
CA LEU A 211 20.10 23.55 11.62
C LEU A 211 18.70 23.07 12.04
N LYS A 212 17.69 23.59 11.34
CA LYS A 212 16.26 23.39 11.65
C LYS A 212 15.72 21.99 11.37
N PHE A 213 16.53 21.09 10.82
CA PHE A 213 16.15 19.71 10.54
C PHE A 213 16.93 18.69 11.39
N LEU A 214 17.86 19.16 12.24
CA LEU A 214 18.73 18.31 13.04
C LEU A 214 17.92 17.64 14.15
N SER A 215 17.84 16.33 14.09
CA SER A 215 17.00 15.49 14.96
C SER A 215 17.82 14.45 15.74
N ASP A 216 18.95 14.00 15.19
CA ASP A 216 19.84 13.01 15.80
C ASP A 216 21.25 13.56 15.99
N ILE A 217 21.75 13.53 17.23
CA ILE A 217 23.11 13.94 17.59
C ILE A 217 23.76 12.88 18.48
N ASP A 218 24.94 12.40 18.06
CA ASP A 218 25.84 11.62 18.92
C ASP A 218 27.08 12.42 19.28
N LEU A 219 27.26 12.67 20.58
CA LEU A 219 28.42 13.31 21.21
C LEU A 219 29.00 12.43 22.31
N SER A 220 28.76 11.12 22.28
CA SER A 220 29.28 10.19 23.28
C SER A 220 30.80 10.01 23.23
N TYR A 221 31.40 9.51 24.32
CA TYR A 221 32.85 9.27 24.42
C TYR A 221 33.70 10.54 24.20
N ASN A 222 33.21 11.70 24.65
CA ASN A 222 33.90 13.00 24.52
C ASN A 222 34.30 13.56 25.89
N GLN A 223 34.82 14.79 25.92
CA GLN A 223 35.34 15.49 27.12
C GLN A 223 34.45 16.70 27.45
N LEU A 224 33.13 16.55 27.34
CA LEU A 224 32.17 17.61 27.67
C LEU A 224 31.92 17.64 29.18
N THR A 225 32.34 18.71 29.86
CA THR A 225 32.06 18.92 31.31
C THR A 225 30.68 19.52 31.59
N ARG A 226 30.09 20.16 30.58
CA ARG A 226 28.69 20.61 30.49
C ARG A 226 28.31 20.74 29.01
N LEU A 227 27.01 20.75 28.71
CA LEU A 227 26.53 20.94 27.34
C LEU A 227 26.79 22.38 26.84
N PRO A 228 27.21 22.55 25.57
CA PRO A 228 27.22 23.83 24.87
C PRO A 228 25.81 24.45 24.76
N GLU A 229 25.71 25.76 24.96
CA GLU A 229 24.40 26.45 25.02
C GLU A 229 23.64 26.42 23.68
N CYS A 230 24.35 26.37 22.56
CA CYS A 230 23.78 26.23 21.22
C CYS A 230 22.98 24.93 21.01
N LEU A 231 23.24 23.86 21.76
CA LEU A 231 22.44 22.62 21.68
C LEU A 231 21.02 22.82 22.24
N TYR A 232 20.85 23.67 23.26
CA TYR A 232 19.53 24.01 23.80
C TYR A 232 18.69 24.90 22.85
N MET A 233 19.26 25.40 21.75
CA MET A 233 18.50 26.14 20.73
C MET A 233 17.79 25.22 19.72
N LEU A 234 18.16 23.93 19.68
CA LEU A 234 17.69 22.97 18.68
C LEU A 234 16.37 22.29 19.12
N SER A 235 15.24 22.93 18.88
CA SER A 235 13.90 22.43 19.28
C SER A 235 13.42 21.17 18.51
N THR A 236 14.14 20.75 17.47
CA THR A 236 13.84 19.58 16.63
C THR A 236 14.53 18.30 17.06
N LEU A 237 15.37 18.32 18.09
CA LEU A 237 16.07 17.13 18.57
C LEU A 237 15.09 16.06 19.05
N GLU A 238 15.24 14.85 18.51
CA GLU A 238 14.51 13.64 18.90
C GLU A 238 15.43 12.63 19.59
N ARG A 239 16.72 12.59 19.22
CA ARG A 239 17.73 11.69 19.80
C ARG A 239 18.99 12.48 20.13
N LEU A 240 19.47 12.30 21.37
CA LEU A 240 20.71 12.92 21.85
C LEU A 240 21.50 11.93 22.71
N ASN A 241 22.64 11.48 22.19
CA ASN A 241 23.58 10.63 22.92
C ASN A 241 24.75 11.48 23.46
N LEU A 242 24.88 11.52 24.78
CA LEU A 242 25.91 12.21 25.54
C LEU A 242 26.64 11.26 26.50
N SER A 243 26.48 9.95 26.30
CA SER A 243 27.08 8.95 27.20
C SER A 243 28.61 9.01 27.20
N ASN A 244 29.27 8.56 28.27
CA ASN A 244 30.73 8.55 28.39
C ASN A 244 31.33 9.96 28.19
N ASN A 245 30.90 10.91 29.03
CA ASN A 245 31.41 12.29 29.07
C ASN A 245 31.69 12.69 30.53
N GLU A 246 32.06 13.95 30.77
CA GLU A 246 32.36 14.48 32.10
C GLU A 246 31.24 15.41 32.63
N ILE A 247 30.00 15.25 32.15
CA ILE A 247 28.90 16.20 32.39
C ILE A 247 28.51 16.19 33.86
N GLN A 248 28.60 17.34 34.53
CA GLN A 248 28.29 17.51 35.96
C GLN A 248 26.86 17.96 36.23
N GLU A 249 26.30 18.79 35.34
CA GLU A 249 24.95 19.36 35.46
C GLU A 249 24.29 19.58 34.09
N LEU A 250 22.96 19.67 34.07
CA LEU A 250 22.16 20.03 32.91
C LEU A 250 21.46 21.37 33.15
N SER A 251 21.44 22.23 32.12
CA SER A 251 20.77 23.53 32.19
C SER A 251 19.24 23.40 32.32
N LEU A 252 18.62 24.39 32.97
CA LEU A 252 17.16 24.53 33.02
C LEU A 252 16.52 24.75 31.63
N LEU A 253 17.31 25.14 30.63
CA LEU A 253 16.92 25.35 29.22
C LEU A 253 16.67 24.04 28.44
N ILE A 254 16.79 22.89 29.10
CA ILE A 254 16.47 21.56 28.53
C ILE A 254 15.01 21.43 28.05
N ASP A 255 14.12 22.32 28.49
CA ASP A 255 12.70 22.30 28.15
C ASP A 255 12.35 22.79 26.73
N THR A 256 13.35 23.27 25.99
CA THR A 256 13.28 23.64 24.57
C THR A 256 13.14 22.43 23.64
N TRP A 257 13.63 21.26 24.03
CA TRP A 257 13.66 20.04 23.21
C TRP A 257 12.31 19.29 23.20
N THR A 258 11.23 19.98 22.83
CA THR A 258 9.86 19.45 22.95
C THR A 258 9.60 18.14 22.20
N LYS A 259 10.40 17.83 21.17
CA LYS A 259 10.36 16.58 20.40
C LYS A 259 11.27 15.46 20.91
N MET A 260 12.04 15.66 21.98
CA MET A 260 13.03 14.69 22.45
C MET A 260 12.36 13.36 22.83
N ARG A 261 12.85 12.26 22.27
CA ARG A 261 12.40 10.88 22.50
C ARG A 261 13.41 10.06 23.28
N THR A 262 14.68 10.16 22.90
CA THR A 262 15.78 9.40 23.52
C THR A 262 16.87 10.35 24.00
N LEU A 263 17.08 10.37 25.31
CA LEU A 263 18.17 11.10 25.95
C LEU A 263 19.08 10.09 26.68
N ASN A 264 20.33 9.96 26.22
CA ASN A 264 21.33 9.10 26.83
C ASN A 264 22.43 9.93 27.49
N LEU A 265 22.55 9.80 28.81
CA LEU A 265 23.50 10.47 29.70
C LEU A 265 24.33 9.45 30.50
N THR A 266 24.33 8.18 30.10
CA THR A 266 25.04 7.09 30.80
C THR A 266 26.54 7.36 30.95
N ASN A 267 27.15 6.98 32.06
CA ASN A 267 28.57 7.19 32.35
C ASN A 267 28.97 8.68 32.27
N ASN A 268 28.48 9.46 33.24
CA ASN A 268 28.74 10.88 33.40
C ASN A 268 28.94 11.21 34.90
N LEU A 269 29.01 12.50 35.25
CA LEU A 269 29.27 12.98 36.61
C LEU A 269 28.04 13.66 37.24
N LEU A 270 26.84 13.39 36.73
CA LEU A 270 25.60 14.07 37.16
C LEU A 270 25.27 13.75 38.62
N THR A 271 25.00 14.80 39.40
CA THR A 271 24.50 14.70 40.78
C THR A 271 22.99 14.83 40.87
N SER A 272 22.36 15.59 39.96
CA SER A 272 20.90 15.72 39.88
C SER A 272 20.39 16.07 38.49
N LEU A 273 19.11 15.78 38.24
CA LEU A 273 18.39 16.16 37.03
C LEU A 273 17.50 17.39 37.27
N PRO A 274 17.48 18.38 36.36
CA PRO A 274 16.67 19.58 36.52
C PRO A 274 15.18 19.26 36.36
N ALA A 275 14.33 19.87 37.20
CA ALA A 275 12.87 19.72 37.11
C ALA A 275 12.25 20.18 35.77
N SER A 276 12.99 20.95 34.96
CA SER A 276 12.66 21.28 33.57
C SER A 276 12.60 20.06 32.64
N LEU A 277 13.39 18.99 32.92
CA LEU A 277 13.38 17.74 32.15
C LEU A 277 11.96 17.15 32.08
N CYS A 278 11.18 17.29 33.16
CA CYS A 278 9.81 16.81 33.28
C CYS A 278 8.79 17.55 32.39
N LYS A 279 9.23 18.51 31.57
CA LYS A 279 8.44 19.15 30.49
C LYS A 279 8.57 18.41 29.15
N LEU A 280 9.51 17.48 29.00
CA LEU A 280 9.74 16.71 27.77
C LEU A 280 8.67 15.61 27.58
N GLN A 281 7.44 16.00 27.24
CA GLN A 281 6.30 15.08 27.16
C GLN A 281 6.45 13.97 26.10
N CYS A 282 7.33 14.15 25.12
CA CYS A 282 7.65 13.14 24.10
C CYS A 282 8.76 12.15 24.52
N LEU A 283 9.38 12.29 25.69
CA LEU A 283 10.51 11.46 26.11
C LEU A 283 10.05 10.02 26.38
N GLN A 284 10.62 9.08 25.63
CA GLN A 284 10.33 7.64 25.65
C GLN A 284 11.43 6.85 26.36
N ARG A 285 12.70 7.22 26.14
CA ARG A 285 13.86 6.57 26.78
C ARG A 285 14.76 7.59 27.48
N LEU A 286 15.07 7.33 28.75
CA LEU A 286 16.01 8.09 29.55
C LEU A 286 17.04 7.13 30.17
N PHE A 287 18.28 7.26 29.71
CA PHE A 287 19.43 6.52 30.24
C PHE A 287 20.31 7.47 31.05
N ILE A 288 20.47 7.18 32.35
CA ILE A 288 21.24 7.94 33.34
C ILE A 288 22.10 7.00 34.21
N SER A 289 22.35 5.80 33.71
CA SER A 289 23.22 4.78 34.29
C SER A 289 24.64 5.30 34.56
N ASP A 290 25.37 4.71 35.50
CA ASP A 290 26.76 5.09 35.85
C ASP A 290 26.92 6.61 36.10
N ASN A 291 26.14 7.15 37.04
CA ASN A 291 26.20 8.56 37.43
C ASN A 291 26.31 8.68 38.97
N LYS A 292 26.19 9.89 39.51
CA LYS A 292 26.32 10.17 40.94
C LYS A 292 25.01 10.62 41.58
N LEU A 293 23.87 10.26 40.98
CA LEU A 293 22.54 10.69 41.43
C LEU A 293 22.23 10.14 42.82
N ASP A 294 21.73 11.01 43.69
CA ASP A 294 21.18 10.67 45.01
C ASP A 294 19.64 10.75 44.99
N PHE A 295 19.00 10.66 46.17
CA PHE A 295 17.53 10.73 46.28
C PHE A 295 16.92 12.03 45.72
N GLU A 296 17.52 13.18 46.00
CA GLU A 296 17.07 14.48 45.46
C GLU A 296 17.46 14.62 43.96
N GLY A 297 18.37 13.77 43.48
CA GLY A 297 18.82 13.71 42.10
C GLY A 297 17.74 13.39 41.06
N ILE A 298 16.64 12.73 41.46
CA ILE A 298 15.47 12.50 40.58
C ILE A 298 14.34 13.47 40.95
N PRO A 299 13.94 14.41 40.07
CA PRO A 299 12.95 15.41 40.41
C PRO A 299 11.57 14.79 40.67
N ALA A 300 10.92 15.18 41.77
CA ALA A 300 9.59 14.70 42.16
C ALA A 300 8.47 14.98 41.12
N SER A 301 8.74 15.76 40.07
CA SER A 301 7.86 15.98 38.92
C SER A 301 8.01 14.95 37.78
N ILE A 302 8.90 13.95 37.90
CA ILE A 302 9.23 12.99 36.83
C ILE A 302 8.01 12.26 36.26
N GLY A 303 6.99 12.01 37.09
CA GLY A 303 5.68 11.45 36.68
C GLY A 303 4.87 12.26 35.67
N LYS A 304 5.34 13.44 35.24
CA LYS A 304 4.78 14.18 34.10
C LYS A 304 5.21 13.61 32.74
N LEU A 305 6.24 12.76 32.71
CA LEU A 305 6.72 12.09 31.50
C LEU A 305 5.81 10.91 31.15
N GLY A 306 4.59 11.21 30.69
CA GLY A 306 3.54 10.20 30.42
C GLY A 306 3.84 9.23 29.26
N ASN A 307 4.87 9.50 28.45
CA ASN A 307 5.33 8.60 27.39
C ASN A 307 6.63 7.84 27.73
N LEU A 308 7.17 7.99 28.95
CA LEU A 308 8.41 7.34 29.36
C LEU A 308 8.21 5.83 29.50
N GLU A 309 9.02 5.06 28.78
CA GLU A 309 9.02 3.61 28.75
C GLU A 309 10.20 2.98 29.45
N VAL A 310 11.38 3.54 29.20
CA VAL A 310 12.68 2.99 29.59
C VAL A 310 13.34 4.03 30.47
N PHE A 311 13.48 3.68 31.74
CA PHE A 311 14.22 4.44 32.74
C PHE A 311 15.34 3.56 33.27
N CYS A 312 16.57 3.85 32.84
CA CYS A 312 17.77 3.15 33.27
C CYS A 312 18.60 4.09 34.14
N ALA A 313 18.70 3.76 35.43
CA ALA A 313 19.45 4.51 36.44
C ALA A 313 20.27 3.55 37.33
N ASP A 314 20.82 2.51 36.74
CA ASP A 314 21.76 1.60 37.38
C ASP A 314 23.09 2.30 37.76
N SER A 315 23.86 1.68 38.67
CA SER A 315 25.16 2.17 39.11
C SER A 315 25.14 3.64 39.59
N ASN A 316 24.15 3.98 40.42
CA ASN A 316 23.97 5.31 41.02
C ASN A 316 23.94 5.24 42.56
N ASN A 317 23.74 6.38 43.25
CA ASN A 317 23.67 6.45 44.71
C ASN A 317 22.24 6.60 45.25
N LEU A 318 21.23 6.11 44.51
CA LEU A 318 19.81 6.28 44.88
C LEU A 318 19.48 5.51 46.16
N GLU A 319 18.97 6.20 47.18
CA GLU A 319 18.51 5.59 48.45
C GLU A 319 17.04 5.16 48.40
N SER A 320 16.22 5.89 47.63
CA SER A 320 14.87 5.51 47.21
C SER A 320 14.49 6.25 45.92
N VAL A 321 13.30 5.98 45.38
CA VAL A 321 12.80 6.54 44.13
C VAL A 321 11.51 7.33 44.41
N PRO A 322 11.28 8.52 43.81
CA PRO A 322 10.07 9.29 44.07
C PRO A 322 8.80 8.55 43.60
N GLU A 323 7.76 8.60 44.43
CA GLU A 323 6.44 7.97 44.17
C GLU A 323 5.84 8.39 42.82
N SER A 324 6.18 9.59 42.33
CA SER A 324 5.72 10.09 41.04
C SER A 324 6.28 9.34 39.83
N LEU A 325 7.43 8.65 39.92
CA LEU A 325 7.90 7.79 38.82
C LEU A 325 6.90 6.66 38.54
N CYS A 326 6.18 6.19 39.56
CA CYS A 326 5.14 5.19 39.44
C CYS A 326 3.85 5.72 38.75
N ARG A 327 3.81 7.01 38.38
CA ARG A 327 2.73 7.62 37.57
C ARG A 327 3.07 7.67 36.06
N CYS A 328 4.26 7.22 35.66
CA CYS A 328 4.58 6.96 34.27
C CYS A 328 3.93 5.64 33.85
N HIS A 329 2.62 5.66 33.56
CA HIS A 329 1.84 4.45 33.26
C HIS A 329 2.40 3.61 32.08
N LYS A 330 3.12 4.25 31.14
CA LYS A 330 3.76 3.56 30.00
C LYS A 330 5.16 2.99 30.32
N LEU A 331 5.62 3.03 31.58
CA LEU A 331 6.95 2.56 31.97
C LEU A 331 7.01 1.02 31.90
N ARG A 332 7.78 0.50 30.94
CA ARG A 332 7.91 -0.93 30.64
C ARG A 332 9.25 -1.53 31.10
N LYS A 333 10.31 -0.73 31.18
CA LYS A 333 11.63 -1.13 31.68
C LYS A 333 12.11 -0.13 32.74
N LEU A 334 12.25 -0.61 33.98
CA LEU A 334 12.82 0.13 35.10
C LEU A 334 14.07 -0.60 35.60
N ILE A 335 15.24 -0.07 35.26
CA ILE A 335 16.54 -0.65 35.64
C ILE A 335 17.15 0.26 36.72
N LEU A 336 17.30 -0.30 37.91
CA LEU A 336 17.79 0.36 39.12
C LEU A 336 18.84 -0.51 39.83
N SER A 337 19.58 -1.33 39.08
CA SER A 337 20.60 -2.22 39.63
C SER A 337 21.78 -1.44 40.23
N ASP A 338 22.50 -2.06 41.16
CA ASP A 338 23.73 -1.53 41.77
C ASP A 338 23.58 -0.11 42.35
N ASN A 339 22.47 0.10 43.07
CA ASN A 339 22.14 1.32 43.80
C ASN A 339 22.16 1.07 45.33
N ARG A 340 21.65 2.03 46.11
CA ARG A 340 21.57 1.97 47.59
C ARG A 340 20.13 1.86 48.10
N LEU A 341 19.23 1.31 47.29
CA LEU A 341 17.79 1.35 47.57
C LEU A 341 17.44 0.59 48.86
N VAL A 342 16.70 1.27 49.75
CA VAL A 342 16.18 0.69 50.99
C VAL A 342 14.75 0.15 50.80
N THR A 343 13.92 0.88 50.08
CA THR A 343 12.53 0.49 49.73
C THR A 343 12.13 1.14 48.40
N LEU A 344 11.14 0.54 47.74
CA LEU A 344 10.37 1.20 46.69
C LEU A 344 9.07 1.78 47.27
N PRO A 345 8.44 2.78 46.62
CA PRO A 345 7.11 3.27 47.01
C PRO A 345 6.02 2.20 46.80
N ASP A 346 5.01 2.15 47.67
CA ASP A 346 3.86 1.23 47.52
C ASP A 346 3.18 1.36 46.14
N SER A 347 3.18 2.58 45.59
CA SER A 347 2.67 2.91 44.26
C SER A 347 3.39 2.18 43.11
N ILE A 348 4.51 1.47 43.34
CA ILE A 348 5.14 0.59 42.34
C ILE A 348 4.16 -0.47 41.82
N HIS A 349 3.20 -0.89 42.64
CA HIS A 349 2.14 -1.84 42.27
C HIS A 349 1.08 -1.25 41.31
N LEU A 350 1.12 0.07 41.04
CA LEU A 350 0.28 0.72 40.02
C LEU A 350 0.85 0.58 38.60
N LEU A 351 2.14 0.24 38.46
CA LEU A 351 2.78 0.02 37.16
C LEU A 351 2.45 -1.40 36.63
N GLN A 352 1.23 -1.56 36.10
CA GLN A 352 0.74 -2.84 35.59
C GLN A 352 1.46 -3.29 34.30
N ASP A 353 1.93 -2.34 33.48
CA ASP A 353 2.63 -2.59 32.21
C ASP A 353 4.16 -2.80 32.33
N LEU A 354 4.69 -2.89 33.56
CA LEU A 354 6.13 -2.98 33.81
C LEU A 354 6.67 -4.40 33.52
N LYS A 355 7.29 -4.57 32.35
CA LYS A 355 7.83 -5.85 31.86
C LYS A 355 9.16 -6.24 32.51
N ILE A 356 10.05 -5.27 32.76
CA ILE A 356 11.38 -5.49 33.35
C ILE A 356 11.57 -4.55 34.53
N LEU A 357 11.79 -5.13 35.72
CA LEU A 357 12.17 -4.44 36.94
C LEU A 357 13.48 -5.04 37.46
N ASP A 358 14.60 -4.40 37.17
CA ASP A 358 15.91 -4.84 37.66
C ASP A 358 16.32 -4.06 38.91
N LEU A 359 16.53 -4.81 39.99
CA LEU A 359 16.87 -4.31 41.33
C LEU A 359 18.10 -5.02 41.91
N ARG A 360 18.83 -5.78 41.08
CA ARG A 360 20.04 -6.51 41.49
C ARG A 360 21.07 -5.55 42.10
N GLY A 361 21.94 -6.03 42.99
CA GLY A 361 22.96 -5.17 43.61
C GLY A 361 22.49 -4.20 44.70
N ASN A 362 21.19 -4.20 45.08
CA ASN A 362 20.67 -3.42 46.21
C ASN A 362 20.56 -4.31 47.48
N PRO A 363 21.55 -4.34 48.39
CA PRO A 363 21.62 -5.36 49.46
C PRO A 363 20.63 -5.15 50.62
N ASN A 364 20.13 -3.93 50.81
CA ASN A 364 19.23 -3.56 51.92
C ASN A 364 17.77 -3.41 51.47
N LEU A 365 17.44 -3.78 50.23
CA LEU A 365 16.14 -3.53 49.63
C LEU A 365 15.06 -4.43 50.22
N VAL A 366 14.06 -3.81 50.83
CA VAL A 366 12.80 -4.46 51.22
C VAL A 366 11.70 -4.03 50.25
N MET A 367 11.00 -5.00 49.66
CA MET A 367 9.84 -4.71 48.82
C MET A 367 8.63 -4.28 49.68
N PRO A 368 7.85 -3.29 49.24
CA PRO A 368 6.61 -2.92 49.92
C PRO A 368 5.60 -4.09 49.95
N PRO A 369 4.74 -4.16 50.98
CA PRO A 369 3.73 -5.21 51.08
C PRO A 369 2.66 -5.03 50.00
N LYS A 370 2.38 -6.08 49.22
CA LYS A 370 1.28 -6.07 48.24
C LYS A 370 -0.02 -5.69 48.96
N PRO A 371 -0.82 -4.74 48.44
CA PRO A 371 -2.10 -4.37 49.03
C PRO A 371 -3.02 -5.60 49.06
N VAL A 372 -3.53 -5.94 50.24
CA VAL A 372 -4.42 -7.09 50.42
C VAL A 372 -5.77 -6.76 49.78
N PRO A 373 -6.33 -7.62 48.92
CA PRO A 373 -7.68 -7.42 48.39
C PRO A 373 -8.71 -7.57 49.52
N VAL A 374 -9.22 -6.45 50.02
CA VAL A 374 -10.33 -6.40 50.97
C VAL A 374 -11.63 -6.36 50.17
N ASP A 375 -12.32 -7.51 50.12
CA ASP A 375 -13.68 -7.76 49.60
C ASP A 375 -14.09 -7.11 48.26
N GLU A 376 -14.54 -7.92 47.30
CA GLU A 376 -14.89 -7.56 45.91
C GLU A 376 -16.00 -6.48 45.74
N ASN A 377 -16.57 -5.96 46.82
CA ASN A 377 -17.47 -4.80 46.82
C ASN A 377 -16.79 -3.44 47.11
N ALA A 378 -15.49 -3.41 47.45
CA ALA A 378 -14.77 -2.17 47.74
C ALA A 378 -14.22 -1.45 46.50
N SER A 379 -14.09 -2.11 45.34
CA SER A 379 -13.52 -1.56 44.09
C SER A 379 -14.34 -0.44 43.43
N LYS A 380 -15.38 0.08 44.10
CA LYS A 380 -16.13 1.29 43.71
C LYS A 380 -15.83 2.53 44.58
N VAL A 381 -14.87 2.47 45.52
CA VAL A 381 -14.65 3.55 46.50
C VAL A 381 -13.65 4.64 46.04
N TYR A 382 -12.85 4.42 45.00
CA TYR A 382 -11.84 5.41 44.54
C TYR A 382 -12.21 6.21 43.27
N ASN A 383 -13.45 6.13 42.79
CA ASN A 383 -14.01 7.10 41.83
C ASN A 383 -15.13 7.91 42.49
N ILE A 384 -14.75 8.95 43.25
CA ILE A 384 -15.68 9.96 43.75
C ILE A 384 -15.98 10.94 42.60
N ASP A 385 -17.09 10.70 41.89
CA ASP A 385 -17.64 11.63 40.92
C ASP A 385 -18.26 12.85 41.63
N PHE A 386 -17.85 14.06 41.22
CA PHE A 386 -18.34 15.34 41.73
C PHE A 386 -19.52 15.92 40.91
N SER A 387 -20.12 15.17 39.99
CA SER A 387 -21.19 15.65 39.12
C SER A 387 -22.48 16.07 39.86
N LEU A 388 -23.06 17.19 39.40
CA LEU A 388 -24.25 17.83 39.96
C LEU A 388 -25.48 16.90 40.02
N ASN A 389 -25.60 15.97 39.07
CA ASN A 389 -26.71 15.02 38.98
C ASN A 389 -26.75 14.04 40.17
N ASN A 390 -25.61 13.76 40.80
CA ASN A 390 -25.55 12.89 41.97
C ASN A 390 -25.97 13.62 43.27
N GLN A 391 -25.84 14.96 43.31
CA GLN A 391 -26.40 15.77 44.41
C GLN A 391 -27.93 15.79 44.37
N LEU A 392 -28.54 15.86 43.18
CA LEU A 392 -30.00 15.83 43.02
C LEU A 392 -30.61 14.49 43.45
N ARG A 393 -29.94 13.36 43.21
CA ARG A 393 -30.40 12.04 43.70
C ARG A 393 -30.38 11.90 45.23
N ARG A 394 -29.51 12.63 45.94
CA ARG A 394 -29.53 12.68 47.42
C ARG A 394 -30.72 13.47 48.00
N ILE A 395 -31.51 14.14 47.17
CA ILE A 395 -32.70 14.93 47.57
C ILE A 395 -34.02 14.13 47.38
N GLY A 396 -33.98 12.96 46.72
CA GLY A 396 -35.02 11.93 46.84
C GLY A 396 -36.30 12.13 46.02
N VAL A 397 -36.19 12.16 44.68
CA VAL A 397 -37.36 12.17 43.76
C VAL A 397 -37.21 11.09 42.67
N VAL A 398 -38.29 10.34 42.39
CA VAL A 398 -38.34 9.22 41.43
C VAL A 398 -39.71 9.18 40.71
N PRO A 399 -39.77 8.92 39.39
CA PRO A 399 -40.96 8.43 38.67
C PRO A 399 -40.88 6.92 38.25
N PRO A 400 -42.01 6.21 38.05
CA PRO A 400 -42.10 4.77 37.64
C PRO A 400 -42.14 4.57 36.10
N GLY A 401 -42.08 3.38 35.45
CA GLY A 401 -42.06 1.94 35.82
C GLY A 401 -43.31 1.16 35.29
N GLY A 402 -43.29 -0.05 34.69
CA GLY A 402 -42.26 -1.06 34.30
C GLY A 402 -42.89 -2.41 33.81
N ALA A 403 -42.09 -3.50 33.65
CA ALA A 403 -42.46 -4.95 33.56
C ALA A 403 -42.94 -5.55 32.18
N GLU A 404 -42.32 -6.58 31.54
CA GLU A 404 -42.30 -8.09 31.69
C GLU A 404 -43.21 -8.86 30.66
N GLN A 405 -43.16 -10.18 30.34
CA GLN A 405 -42.50 -11.40 30.91
C GLN A 405 -42.17 -12.55 29.86
N GLN A 406 -41.95 -13.81 30.31
CA GLN A 406 -41.41 -15.06 29.67
C GLN A 406 -42.48 -16.07 29.09
N ALA A 407 -42.24 -17.26 28.48
CA ALA A 407 -41.21 -17.90 27.59
C ALA A 407 -41.53 -19.44 27.30
N VAL A 408 -40.66 -20.21 26.59
CA VAL A 408 -40.39 -21.72 26.66
C VAL A 408 -40.98 -22.79 25.66
N SER A 409 -40.08 -23.63 25.04
CA SER A 409 -40.15 -25.09 24.60
C SER A 409 -40.94 -25.59 23.34
N THR A 410 -40.68 -26.73 22.62
CA THR A 410 -39.56 -27.73 22.46
C THR A 410 -39.78 -28.76 21.27
N LYS A 411 -38.68 -29.19 20.60
CA LYS A 411 -38.26 -30.56 20.10
C LYS A 411 -38.97 -31.44 19.01
N ASP A 412 -38.09 -32.05 18.17
CA ASP A 412 -37.98 -33.45 17.65
C ASP A 412 -39.17 -34.15 16.92
N HIS A 413 -39.03 -35.09 15.95
CA HIS A 413 -37.92 -35.61 15.13
C HIS A 413 -38.48 -36.47 13.95
N VAL A 414 -37.75 -36.53 12.82
CA VAL A 414 -37.45 -37.73 11.96
C VAL A 414 -38.56 -38.71 11.49
N ALA A 415 -38.58 -38.88 10.16
CA ALA A 415 -38.96 -40.07 9.37
C ALA A 415 -40.43 -40.55 9.23
N ARG A 416 -41.10 -40.02 8.19
CA ARG A 416 -41.97 -40.78 7.26
C ARG A 416 -42.06 -39.94 5.96
N ARG A 417 -41.89 -40.47 4.74
CA ARG A 417 -41.78 -41.86 4.29
C ARG A 417 -41.14 -41.91 2.89
N LEU A 418 -40.14 -42.77 2.71
CA LEU A 418 -39.66 -43.26 1.40
C LEU A 418 -40.79 -43.47 0.37
N ARG A 419 -40.58 -43.13 -0.92
CA ARG A 419 -40.14 -44.06 -2.02
C ARG A 419 -40.43 -43.55 -3.44
N LEU A 420 -39.62 -44.07 -4.39
CA LEU A 420 -39.80 -44.13 -5.86
C LEU A 420 -39.52 -42.80 -6.63
N ARG A 421 -38.84 -42.79 -7.79
CA ARG A 421 -38.26 -43.88 -8.62
C ARG A 421 -37.24 -43.33 -9.66
N ARG A 422 -36.21 -44.13 -9.99
CA ARG A 422 -35.17 -43.85 -11.02
C ARG A 422 -35.62 -44.06 -12.47
N ARG A 423 -35.07 -43.27 -13.41
CA ARG A 423 -34.33 -43.63 -14.67
C ARG A 423 -33.96 -42.31 -15.39
N HIS A 424 -32.67 -41.99 -15.59
CA HIS A 424 -31.80 -42.38 -16.73
C HIS A 424 -32.34 -41.92 -18.11
N GLU A 425 -31.56 -41.36 -19.05
CA GLU A 425 -30.19 -40.77 -19.04
C GLU A 425 -29.84 -40.31 -20.47
N ALA A 426 -28.70 -39.62 -20.61
CA ALA A 426 -27.68 -39.75 -21.69
C ALA A 426 -27.46 -38.55 -22.63
N ALA A 427 -26.51 -37.68 -22.26
CA ALA A 427 -25.53 -37.09 -23.18
C ALA A 427 -24.33 -36.45 -22.42
N ASP A 428 -23.80 -37.10 -21.38
CA ASP A 428 -22.74 -36.51 -20.54
C ASP A 428 -21.69 -37.56 -20.16
N SER A 429 -20.46 -37.45 -20.71
CA SER A 429 -19.42 -38.49 -20.55
C SER A 429 -17.96 -37.99 -20.64
N LYS A 430 -17.72 -36.68 -20.64
CA LYS A 430 -16.36 -36.13 -20.52
C LYS A 430 -16.15 -35.23 -19.28
N ALA A 431 -17.18 -34.53 -18.79
CA ALA A 431 -17.08 -33.71 -17.58
C ALA A 431 -16.90 -34.53 -16.28
N GLN A 432 -17.49 -35.71 -16.17
CA GLN A 432 -17.48 -36.51 -14.92
C GLN A 432 -16.12 -37.07 -14.48
N LYS A 433 -15.07 -37.02 -15.33
CA LYS A 433 -13.74 -37.54 -14.95
C LYS A 433 -12.91 -36.60 -14.06
N VAL A 434 -13.30 -35.33 -13.94
CA VAL A 434 -12.56 -34.36 -13.10
C VAL A 434 -12.95 -34.47 -11.62
N LEU A 435 -14.23 -34.75 -11.33
CA LEU A 435 -14.74 -34.85 -9.95
C LEU A 435 -14.25 -36.09 -9.18
N GLN A 436 -13.88 -37.17 -9.87
CA GLN A 436 -13.46 -38.42 -9.21
C GLN A 436 -12.00 -38.38 -8.70
N GLY A 437 -11.16 -37.47 -9.19
CA GLY A 437 -9.80 -37.30 -8.67
C GLY A 437 -9.73 -36.62 -7.29
N MET A 438 -10.80 -35.93 -6.89
CA MET A 438 -10.81 -35.09 -5.67
C MET A 438 -11.46 -35.76 -4.45
N SER A 439 -12.20 -36.87 -4.62
CA SER A 439 -12.74 -37.66 -3.50
C SER A 439 -11.69 -38.55 -2.83
N ASP A 440 -10.81 -39.17 -3.63
CA ASP A 440 -10.06 -40.33 -3.19
C ASP A 440 -8.86 -39.96 -2.29
N VAL A 441 -8.27 -38.77 -2.52
CA VAL A 441 -7.20 -38.21 -1.67
C VAL A 441 -7.70 -37.81 -0.27
N ALA A 442 -9.01 -37.56 -0.11
CA ALA A 442 -9.61 -37.25 1.18
C ALA A 442 -9.90 -38.50 2.03
N HIS A 443 -9.91 -39.71 1.44
CA HIS A 443 -10.17 -40.95 2.17
C HIS A 443 -8.88 -41.62 2.69
N ASP A 444 -7.80 -41.64 1.89
CA ASP A 444 -6.53 -42.22 2.31
C ASP A 444 -5.85 -41.48 3.47
N LYS A 445 -6.12 -40.18 3.64
CA LYS A 445 -5.59 -39.39 4.78
C LYS A 445 -6.28 -39.64 6.11
N ASN A 446 -7.47 -40.24 6.13
CA ASN A 446 -8.19 -40.55 7.37
C ASN A 446 -7.99 -42.01 7.83
N LEU A 447 -7.46 -42.89 6.97
CA LEU A 447 -7.19 -44.29 7.30
C LEU A 447 -5.79 -44.53 7.87
N ALA A 448 -4.83 -43.63 7.63
CA ALA A 448 -3.46 -43.73 8.17
C ALA A 448 -3.32 -43.22 9.61
N THR A 449 -4.23 -42.38 10.09
CA THR A 449 -4.16 -41.72 11.41
C THR A 449 -4.73 -42.55 12.57
N GLU A 450 -5.50 -43.61 12.31
CA GLU A 450 -6.14 -44.42 13.36
C GLU A 450 -5.36 -45.69 13.77
N THR A 451 -4.22 -46.00 13.13
CA THR A 451 -3.46 -47.25 13.40
C THR A 451 -2.13 -47.06 14.13
N GLN A 452 -1.83 -45.86 14.65
CA GLN A 452 -0.48 -45.50 15.09
C GLN A 452 -0.34 -45.07 16.57
N GLU A 453 -1.38 -45.25 17.39
CA GLU A 453 -1.33 -44.95 18.84
C GLU A 453 -1.13 -46.17 19.77
N GLU A 454 -1.31 -47.42 19.30
CA GLU A 454 -1.21 -48.62 20.19
C GLU A 454 0.14 -49.36 20.17
N ALA A 455 1.06 -49.02 19.26
CA ALA A 455 2.31 -49.80 19.03
C ALA A 455 3.57 -49.20 19.67
N ASN A 456 3.44 -48.26 20.61
CA ASN A 456 4.58 -47.59 21.27
C ASN A 456 4.85 -48.16 22.68
N SER A 457 5.02 -49.48 22.77
CA SER A 457 5.67 -50.12 23.92
C SER A 457 6.53 -51.30 23.47
N GLU A 458 7.73 -51.39 24.03
CA GLU A 458 8.77 -52.42 23.73
C GLU A 458 9.33 -52.44 22.29
N ILE A 459 10.41 -51.69 22.05
CA ILE A 459 11.76 -52.26 21.80
C ILE A 459 12.77 -51.10 21.62
N VAL A 460 13.51 -50.81 22.68
CA VAL A 460 14.76 -50.07 22.61
C VAL A 460 15.86 -51.03 22.19
N LYS A 461 16.47 -50.85 21.00
CA LYS A 461 17.93 -51.00 20.76
C LYS A 461 18.38 -50.83 19.30
N ALA A 462 19.30 -49.87 19.11
CA ALA A 462 20.39 -49.82 18.13
C ALA A 462 20.08 -49.73 16.62
N GLY A 463 20.62 -48.68 15.99
CA GLY A 463 20.83 -48.60 14.54
C GLY A 463 20.54 -47.21 13.94
N LYS A 464 21.58 -46.37 13.79
CA LYS A 464 21.50 -45.06 13.13
C LYS A 464 20.91 -45.17 11.70
N LYS A 465 20.14 -44.16 11.28
CA LYS A 465 19.50 -44.12 9.95
C LYS A 465 19.74 -42.78 9.25
N TRP A 466 20.30 -42.89 8.04
CA TRP A 466 20.41 -41.99 6.87
C TRP A 466 20.02 -40.48 6.84
N ASP A 467 19.19 -39.95 7.73
CA ASP A 467 18.65 -38.57 7.59
C ASP A 467 19.66 -37.47 8.01
N GLU A 468 20.78 -37.84 8.64
CA GLU A 468 21.90 -36.93 9.00
C GLU A 468 22.72 -36.42 7.77
N SER A 469 22.30 -36.71 6.53
CA SER A 469 23.07 -36.42 5.29
C SER A 469 22.52 -35.30 4.41
N LEU A 470 21.38 -34.69 4.78
CA LEU A 470 20.77 -33.55 4.06
C LEU A 470 20.76 -32.30 4.95
N ASN A 471 21.93 -31.91 5.43
CA ASN A 471 22.10 -30.54 5.92
C ASN A 471 21.82 -29.59 4.75
N LYS A 472 20.80 -28.73 4.94
CA LYS A 472 20.69 -27.50 4.15
C LYS A 472 22.03 -26.75 4.25
N PRO A 473 22.44 -25.99 3.21
CA PRO A 473 23.51 -25.03 3.41
C PRO A 473 23.09 -24.05 4.51
N ASP A 474 23.91 -23.94 5.55
CA ASP A 474 23.74 -22.92 6.58
C ASP A 474 23.96 -21.55 5.93
N LEU A 475 22.86 -20.90 5.59
CA LEU A 475 22.83 -19.51 5.17
C LEU A 475 22.99 -18.68 6.45
N ASP A 476 24.09 -17.96 6.55
CA ASP A 476 24.40 -17.12 7.69
C ASP A 476 23.49 -15.88 7.67
N TYR A 477 22.47 -15.87 8.56
CA TYR A 477 21.52 -14.78 8.71
C TYR A 477 21.94 -13.76 9.79
N SER A 478 23.11 -13.92 10.41
CA SER A 478 23.63 -13.02 11.46
C SER A 478 23.84 -11.58 10.98
N GLU A 479 24.00 -11.36 9.67
CA GLU A 479 24.08 -10.03 9.06
C GLU A 479 22.74 -9.26 9.06
N ILE A 480 21.60 -9.93 9.33
CA ILE A 480 20.25 -9.33 9.30
C ILE A 480 19.56 -9.41 10.67
N PHE A 481 19.74 -10.53 11.38
CA PHE A 481 19.18 -10.76 12.71
C PHE A 481 20.31 -11.17 13.66
N CYS A 482 20.56 -10.37 14.71
CA CYS A 482 21.57 -10.64 15.72
C CYS A 482 21.38 -12.02 16.39
N GLU A 483 22.48 -12.72 16.68
CA GLU A 483 22.48 -14.08 17.27
C GLU A 483 21.78 -14.16 18.64
N GLU A 484 21.58 -13.03 19.33
CA GLU A 484 20.91 -12.97 20.64
C GLU A 484 19.36 -12.99 20.57
N ILE A 485 18.78 -12.91 19.37
CA ILE A 485 17.32 -12.85 19.16
C ILE A 485 16.66 -14.17 19.52
N GLY A 486 15.51 -14.11 20.21
CA GLY A 486 14.72 -15.29 20.58
C GLY A 486 15.27 -16.10 21.75
N ILE A 487 16.40 -15.71 22.36
CA ILE A 487 16.97 -16.37 23.55
C ILE A 487 16.19 -16.03 24.83
N PHE A 488 15.53 -14.86 24.87
CA PHE A 488 14.77 -14.40 26.03
C PHE A 488 13.26 -14.29 25.73
N PRO A 489 12.38 -14.59 26.69
CA PRO A 489 10.93 -14.49 26.48
C PRO A 489 10.52 -13.02 26.34
N GLY A 490 9.69 -12.69 25.34
CA GLY A 490 9.33 -11.31 25.05
C GLY A 490 8.72 -11.10 23.67
N LEU A 491 8.49 -9.82 23.33
CA LEU A 491 7.99 -9.39 22.03
C LEU A 491 9.07 -8.50 21.38
N THR A 492 9.47 -8.84 20.16
CA THR A 492 10.46 -8.10 19.36
C THR A 492 9.83 -7.75 18.02
N ILE A 493 10.01 -6.52 17.55
CA ILE A 493 9.37 -6.03 16.32
C ILE A 493 10.42 -5.39 15.43
N TRP A 494 10.28 -5.58 14.12
CA TRP A 494 11.06 -4.92 13.08
C TRP A 494 10.12 -4.24 12.08
N GLN A 495 10.50 -3.05 11.61
CA GLN A 495 9.86 -2.33 10.51
C GLN A 495 10.65 -2.59 9.22
N ILE A 496 9.97 -2.76 8.09
CA ILE A 496 10.64 -2.95 6.80
C ILE A 496 10.97 -1.60 6.17
N GLU A 497 12.25 -1.24 6.22
CA GLU A 497 12.80 -0.04 5.60
C GLU A 497 13.86 -0.44 4.57
N ASN A 498 13.77 0.10 3.35
CA ASN A 498 14.76 -0.13 2.29
C ASN A 498 15.15 -1.61 2.09
N PHE A 499 14.16 -2.51 2.08
CA PHE A 499 14.29 -3.99 1.99
C PHE A 499 14.88 -4.72 3.22
N TYR A 500 15.21 -4.03 4.31
CA TYR A 500 15.77 -4.65 5.53
C TYR A 500 14.84 -4.51 6.74
N PRO A 501 14.83 -5.48 7.67
CA PRO A 501 14.09 -5.40 8.93
C PRO A 501 14.87 -4.56 9.94
N VAL A 502 14.46 -3.29 10.12
CA VAL A 502 15.02 -2.38 11.13
C VAL A 502 14.31 -2.63 12.46
N GLN A 503 15.06 -3.00 13.50
CA GLN A 503 14.46 -3.37 14.79
C GLN A 503 13.85 -2.15 15.51
N ILE A 504 12.58 -2.26 15.87
CA ILE A 504 11.89 -1.31 16.74
C ILE A 504 12.22 -1.67 18.18
N GLU A 505 13.32 -1.12 18.64
CA GLU A 505 13.73 -1.17 20.05
C GLU A 505 12.76 -0.44 21.01
N ASP A 506 11.82 0.37 20.47
CA ASP A 506 10.92 1.25 21.23
C ASP A 506 9.52 0.64 21.41
N VAL A 507 9.12 0.38 22.65
CA VAL A 507 7.99 -0.48 23.00
C VAL A 507 6.68 0.32 23.18
N THR A 508 6.67 1.65 22.93
CA THR A 508 5.45 2.44 22.63
C THR A 508 5.20 2.59 21.14
N TYR A 509 6.11 2.14 20.28
CA TYR A 509 5.83 1.89 18.88
C TYR A 509 5.41 0.43 18.64
N HIS A 510 5.56 -0.45 19.64
CA HIS A 510 4.90 -1.75 19.62
C HIS A 510 3.38 -1.50 19.77
N GLY A 511 2.61 -1.99 18.80
CA GLY A 511 1.19 -1.65 18.63
C GLY A 511 0.95 -0.39 17.79
N LYS A 512 1.99 0.34 17.37
CA LYS A 512 1.84 1.48 16.46
C LYS A 512 2.44 1.18 15.10
N PHE A 513 1.57 1.07 14.11
CA PHE A 513 1.98 0.67 12.77
C PHE A 513 1.69 1.78 11.76
N TYR A 514 2.70 2.11 10.95
CA TYR A 514 2.57 3.02 9.82
C TYR A 514 1.74 2.36 8.71
N VAL A 515 0.72 3.06 8.22
CA VAL A 515 -0.23 2.54 7.23
C VAL A 515 0.47 2.15 5.93
N ALA A 516 1.55 2.84 5.55
CA ALA A 516 2.34 2.55 4.35
C ALA A 516 3.57 1.64 4.58
N ASP A 517 3.70 0.97 5.73
CA ASP A 517 4.82 0.06 6.03
C ASP A 517 4.39 -1.38 6.33
N CYS A 518 5.39 -2.27 6.39
CA CYS A 518 5.23 -3.65 6.84
C CYS A 518 6.15 -3.92 8.01
N TYR A 519 5.77 -4.89 8.84
CA TYR A 519 6.47 -5.22 10.08
C TYR A 519 6.63 -6.72 10.26
N ILE A 520 7.61 -7.13 11.06
CA ILE A 520 7.80 -8.51 11.54
C ILE A 520 7.75 -8.46 13.05
N ILE A 521 7.05 -9.40 13.68
CA ILE A 521 6.85 -9.47 15.12
C ILE A 521 7.23 -10.89 15.57
N LEU A 522 8.26 -11.02 16.40
CA LEU A 522 8.62 -12.26 17.07
C LEU A 522 8.09 -12.22 18.50
N HIS A 523 7.20 -13.14 18.83
CA HIS A 523 6.82 -13.43 20.20
C HIS A 523 7.52 -14.71 20.67
N THR A 524 8.35 -14.57 21.71
CA THR A 524 9.05 -15.68 22.36
C THR A 524 8.34 -16.00 23.67
N LYS A 525 7.72 -17.17 23.72
CA LYS A 525 7.06 -17.76 24.89
C LYS A 525 7.99 -18.75 25.60
N THR A 526 7.64 -19.15 26.81
CA THR A 526 8.30 -20.25 27.52
C THR A 526 7.25 -21.21 28.01
N ASP A 527 7.33 -22.45 27.54
CA ASP A 527 6.39 -23.49 27.91
C ASP A 527 6.62 -23.92 29.38
N ALA A 528 5.64 -24.59 29.98
CA ALA A 528 5.73 -25.06 31.37
C ALA A 528 6.91 -26.03 31.66
N SER A 529 7.58 -26.53 30.62
CA SER A 529 8.81 -27.33 30.69
C SER A 529 10.11 -26.50 30.77
N GLY A 530 10.04 -25.18 30.58
CA GLY A 530 11.21 -24.31 30.44
C GLY A 530 11.81 -24.26 29.02
N THR A 531 11.12 -24.84 28.03
CA THR A 531 11.52 -24.77 26.61
C THR A 531 11.00 -23.47 26.00
N LEU A 532 11.81 -22.81 25.17
CA LEU A 532 11.39 -21.62 24.43
C LEU A 532 10.55 -22.01 23.21
N SER A 533 9.45 -21.29 23.00
CA SER A 533 8.54 -21.45 21.87
C SER A 533 8.42 -20.11 21.13
N TRP A 534 8.48 -20.12 19.79
CA TRP A 534 8.55 -18.91 18.97
C TRP A 534 7.36 -18.83 18.01
N GLU A 535 6.61 -17.73 18.12
CA GLU A 535 5.55 -17.34 17.20
C GLU A 535 6.03 -16.11 16.41
N ILE A 536 5.98 -16.19 15.09
CA ILE A 536 6.48 -15.14 14.20
C ILE A 536 5.32 -14.64 13.36
N TYR A 537 4.89 -13.41 13.61
CA TYR A 537 3.89 -12.71 12.82
C TYR A 537 4.59 -11.76 11.85
N TYR A 538 3.93 -11.43 10.75
CA TYR A 538 4.30 -10.26 9.93
C TYR A 538 3.03 -9.47 9.61
N TRP A 539 3.07 -8.18 9.96
CA TRP A 539 1.94 -7.27 9.83
C TRP A 539 2.10 -6.41 8.58
N ILE A 540 1.00 -6.17 7.89
CA ILE A 540 0.97 -5.48 6.60
C ILE A 540 0.01 -4.27 6.68
N GLY A 541 0.58 -3.08 6.50
CA GLY A 541 -0.19 -1.84 6.40
C GLY A 541 -0.96 -1.75 5.09
N GLN A 542 -2.13 -1.10 5.14
CA GLN A 542 -3.04 -0.96 4.02
C GLN A 542 -2.33 -0.39 2.77
N ASP A 543 -1.68 0.77 2.92
CA ASP A 543 -1.00 1.51 1.85
C ASP A 543 0.42 1.02 1.57
N SER A 544 0.86 -0.06 2.23
CA SER A 544 2.26 -0.48 2.15
C SER A 544 2.63 -1.06 0.78
N SER A 545 3.83 -0.71 0.32
CA SER A 545 4.28 -1.02 -1.03
C SER A 545 4.56 -2.52 -1.23
N ILE A 546 4.36 -3.03 -2.45
CA ILE A 546 4.40 -4.47 -2.78
C ILE A 546 5.75 -5.12 -2.42
N ASP A 547 6.84 -4.36 -2.55
CA ASP A 547 8.19 -4.75 -2.15
C ASP A 547 8.34 -4.91 -0.63
N LYS A 548 7.74 -4.03 0.18
CA LYS A 548 7.73 -4.16 1.64
C LYS A 548 6.89 -5.35 2.09
N LYS A 549 5.73 -5.56 1.44
CA LYS A 549 4.86 -6.73 1.62
C LYS A 549 5.59 -8.06 1.31
N ALA A 550 6.45 -8.07 0.28
CA ALA A 550 7.29 -9.22 -0.04
C ALA A 550 8.46 -9.40 0.96
N CYS A 551 9.10 -8.31 1.37
CA CYS A 551 10.24 -8.36 2.29
C CYS A 551 9.87 -8.78 3.71
N SER A 552 8.73 -8.33 4.25
CA SER A 552 8.26 -8.78 5.56
C SER A 552 8.04 -10.29 5.58
N ALA A 553 7.40 -10.85 4.55
CA ALA A 553 7.20 -12.28 4.40
C ALA A 553 8.51 -13.07 4.23
N ILE A 554 9.44 -12.59 3.39
CA ILE A 554 10.75 -13.25 3.17
C ILE A 554 11.56 -13.27 4.47
N HIS A 555 11.70 -12.12 5.15
CA HIS A 555 12.52 -12.01 6.35
C HIS A 555 11.89 -12.70 7.56
N ALA A 556 10.56 -12.78 7.66
CA ALA A 556 9.88 -13.59 8.68
C ALA A 556 10.18 -15.10 8.49
N VAL A 557 10.23 -15.59 7.24
CA VAL A 557 10.63 -16.97 6.94
C VAL A 557 12.13 -17.20 7.22
N ASN A 558 12.99 -16.23 6.96
CA ASN A 558 14.41 -16.30 7.32
C ASN A 558 14.60 -16.37 8.84
N LEU A 559 13.93 -15.52 9.61
CA LEU A 559 13.93 -15.52 11.07
C LEU A 559 13.46 -16.86 11.66
N ARG A 560 12.40 -17.45 11.08
CA ARG A 560 11.93 -18.80 11.44
C ARG A 560 13.00 -19.86 11.23
N ASN A 561 13.68 -19.83 10.08
CA ASN A 561 14.73 -20.79 9.76
C ASN A 561 15.95 -20.64 10.70
N MET A 562 16.31 -19.42 11.09
CA MET A 562 17.38 -19.12 12.03
C MET A 562 17.10 -19.64 13.44
N LEU A 563 15.88 -19.44 13.94
CA LEU A 563 15.46 -19.88 15.28
C LEU A 563 15.12 -21.38 15.36
N GLY A 564 15.06 -22.09 14.24
CA GLY A 564 14.65 -23.50 14.19
C GLY A 564 13.17 -23.73 14.58
N ALA A 565 12.33 -22.71 14.50
CA ALA A 565 10.96 -22.75 15.03
C ALA A 565 10.04 -23.69 14.23
N GLU A 566 9.39 -24.64 14.92
CA GLU A 566 8.47 -25.59 14.29
C GLU A 566 7.20 -24.92 13.74
N GLY A 567 6.68 -23.91 14.46
CA GLY A 567 5.49 -23.13 14.10
C GLY A 567 5.61 -22.43 12.74
N ARG A 568 4.47 -22.14 12.09
CA ARG A 568 4.43 -21.37 10.83
C ARG A 568 4.46 -19.87 11.12
N THR A 569 5.01 -19.09 10.18
CA THR A 569 4.87 -17.63 10.18
C THR A 569 3.40 -17.23 9.95
N ILE A 570 2.86 -16.40 10.84
CA ILE A 570 1.48 -15.92 10.85
C ILE A 570 1.43 -14.57 10.10
N ARG A 571 0.35 -14.31 9.37
CA ARG A 571 0.16 -13.07 8.62
C ARG A 571 -0.95 -12.27 9.25
N GLU A 572 -0.69 -11.00 9.48
CA GLU A 572 -1.65 -10.04 10.03
C GLU A 572 -1.81 -8.88 9.03
N GLU A 573 -3.02 -8.40 8.82
CA GLU A 573 -3.32 -7.27 7.93
C GLU A 573 -4.01 -6.17 8.73
N MET A 574 -3.69 -4.92 8.43
CA MET A 574 -4.28 -3.75 9.08
C MET A 574 -5.81 -3.78 9.05
N GLY A 575 -6.43 -3.95 10.22
CA GLY A 575 -7.89 -4.00 10.40
C GLY A 575 -8.54 -5.40 10.32
N ASP A 576 -7.79 -6.48 10.07
CA ASP A 576 -8.23 -7.89 10.24
C ASP A 576 -7.19 -8.66 11.08
N GLU A 577 -6.58 -8.00 12.06
CA GLU A 577 -5.67 -8.64 13.01
C GLU A 577 -6.37 -9.71 13.85
N SER A 578 -5.70 -10.85 14.05
CA SER A 578 -6.20 -11.93 14.89
C SER A 578 -6.31 -11.53 16.36
N ASP A 579 -7.33 -12.01 17.08
CA ASP A 579 -7.50 -11.73 18.52
C ASP A 579 -6.23 -12.06 19.33
N GLU A 580 -5.54 -13.14 18.96
CA GLU A 580 -4.25 -13.57 19.54
C GLU A 580 -3.13 -12.53 19.30
N PHE A 581 -3.07 -11.91 18.11
CA PHE A 581 -2.12 -10.83 17.81
C PHE A 581 -2.49 -9.52 18.52
N VAL A 582 -3.78 -9.18 18.54
CA VAL A 582 -4.30 -7.98 19.23
C VAL A 582 -4.04 -8.06 20.74
N GLU A 583 -4.12 -9.27 21.33
CA GLU A 583 -3.77 -9.54 22.73
C GLU A 583 -2.27 -9.31 23.02
N LEU A 584 -1.34 -9.52 22.07
CA LEU A 584 0.09 -9.18 22.22
C LEU A 584 0.32 -7.68 22.50
N PHE A 585 -0.63 -6.84 22.11
CA PHE A 585 -0.62 -5.38 22.26
C PHE A 585 -1.61 -4.88 23.32
N ASN A 586 -2.15 -5.76 24.16
CA ASN A 586 -3.19 -5.44 25.15
C ASN A 586 -4.43 -4.75 24.54
N ASN A 587 -4.76 -5.06 23.28
CA ASN A 587 -5.82 -4.45 22.48
C ASN A 587 -5.65 -2.95 22.17
N ASP A 588 -4.45 -2.38 22.31
CA ASP A 588 -4.12 -0.98 21.98
C ASP A 588 -3.25 -0.91 20.70
N ILE A 589 -3.88 -1.15 19.53
CA ILE A 589 -3.28 -0.96 18.22
C ILE A 589 -3.68 0.42 17.67
N ALA A 590 -2.71 1.21 17.20
CA ALA A 590 -2.92 2.53 16.63
C ALA A 590 -2.22 2.69 15.27
N TYR A 591 -2.99 3.08 14.26
CA TYR A 591 -2.50 3.28 12.90
C TYR A 591 -1.97 4.72 12.71
N ILE A 592 -0.83 4.87 12.04
CA ILE A 592 -0.20 6.17 11.78
C ILE A 592 -0.12 6.40 10.28
N GLU A 593 -0.75 7.47 9.79
CA GLU A 593 -0.73 7.84 8.37
C GLU A 593 0.69 8.05 7.83
N GLY A 594 0.90 7.64 6.57
CA GLY A 594 2.20 7.63 5.91
C GLY A 594 3.04 6.38 6.23
N GLY A 595 4.33 6.46 5.91
CA GLY A 595 5.32 5.41 6.12
C GLY A 595 6.66 5.81 5.50
N ASN A 596 7.70 5.02 5.76
CA ASN A 596 9.04 5.32 5.27
C ASN A 596 9.19 4.99 3.77
N ALA A 597 10.22 5.53 3.11
CA ALA A 597 10.42 5.27 1.69
C ALA A 597 10.53 3.75 1.39
N SER A 598 9.97 3.33 0.25
CA SER A 598 10.40 2.08 -0.41
C SER A 598 11.88 2.23 -0.78
N GLY A 599 12.64 1.13 -0.69
CA GLY A 599 14.07 1.13 -1.05
C GLY A 599 14.34 1.34 -2.54
N PHE A 600 13.29 1.41 -3.36
CA PHE A 600 13.38 1.94 -4.71
C PHE A 600 13.41 3.47 -4.67
N TYR A 601 14.43 4.07 -5.28
CA TYR A 601 14.27 5.38 -5.87
C TYR A 601 13.01 5.38 -6.73
N SER A 602 12.18 6.42 -6.64
CA SER A 602 11.16 6.68 -7.65
C SER A 602 11.86 6.66 -9.00
N VAL A 603 11.50 5.66 -9.82
CA VAL A 603 12.08 5.50 -11.14
C VAL A 603 11.80 6.79 -11.90
N GLU A 604 12.87 7.51 -12.30
CA GLU A 604 12.74 8.67 -13.18
C GLU A 604 11.80 8.28 -14.32
N GLN A 605 10.71 9.03 -14.47
CA GLN A 605 9.61 8.67 -15.36
C GLN A 605 10.21 8.32 -16.72
N THR A 606 10.01 7.08 -17.15
CA THR A 606 10.55 6.61 -18.43
C THR A 606 9.83 7.41 -19.50
N VAL A 607 10.53 8.41 -20.08
CA VAL A 607 9.95 9.32 -21.05
C VAL A 607 9.68 8.52 -22.32
N TYR A 608 8.46 8.02 -22.43
CA TYR A 608 7.99 7.34 -23.63
C TYR A 608 7.75 8.38 -24.72
N GLN A 609 8.30 8.11 -25.89
CA GLN A 609 8.14 8.99 -27.04
C GLN A 609 6.85 8.65 -27.76
N THR A 610 5.98 9.64 -27.97
CA THR A 610 4.74 9.46 -28.73
C THR A 610 5.02 8.97 -30.15
N ARG A 611 4.37 7.89 -30.58
CA ARG A 611 4.56 7.26 -31.90
C ARG A 611 3.22 6.80 -32.48
N LEU A 612 3.01 7.10 -33.75
CA LEU A 612 1.88 6.57 -34.53
C LEU A 612 2.40 5.50 -35.51
N TYR A 613 1.72 4.36 -35.54
CA TYR A 613 1.95 3.29 -36.50
C TYR A 613 0.67 3.00 -37.27
N ALA A 614 0.75 2.84 -38.58
CA ALA A 614 -0.31 2.23 -39.37
C ALA A 614 0.02 0.76 -39.64
N LEU A 615 -1.00 -0.03 -39.97
CA LEU A 615 -0.86 -1.47 -40.18
C LEU A 615 -0.88 -1.84 -41.66
N TRP A 616 0.30 -2.13 -42.21
CA TRP A 616 0.45 -2.54 -43.62
C TRP A 616 0.29 -4.05 -43.80
N GLY A 617 -0.26 -4.46 -44.94
CA GLY A 617 -0.36 -5.85 -45.37
C GLY A 617 -1.78 -6.45 -45.33
N LYS A 618 -1.94 -7.60 -46.00
CA LYS A 618 -3.24 -8.31 -46.17
C LYS A 618 -3.33 -9.66 -45.44
N ARG A 619 -2.20 -10.27 -45.08
CA ARG A 619 -2.12 -11.58 -44.39
C ARG A 619 -1.13 -11.49 -43.23
N THR A 620 0.13 -11.19 -43.56
CA THR A 620 1.10 -10.61 -42.64
C THR A 620 0.75 -9.14 -42.43
N VAL A 621 0.55 -8.73 -41.18
CA VAL A 621 0.22 -7.35 -40.80
C VAL A 621 1.37 -6.83 -39.98
N THR A 622 2.07 -5.82 -40.47
CA THR A 622 3.25 -5.25 -39.81
C THR A 622 3.03 -3.76 -39.51
N PRO A 623 3.34 -3.30 -38.29
CA PRO A 623 3.29 -1.88 -37.96
C PRO A 623 4.42 -1.13 -38.68
N TYR A 624 4.09 -0.03 -39.32
CA TYR A 624 5.05 0.91 -39.89
C TYR A 624 4.80 2.31 -39.34
N PRO A 625 5.85 3.08 -39.01
CA PRO A 625 5.68 4.41 -38.42
C PRO A 625 5.12 5.40 -39.45
N VAL A 626 4.20 6.25 -38.99
CA VAL A 626 3.51 7.27 -39.79
C VAL A 626 3.61 8.62 -39.05
N PRO A 627 3.65 9.78 -39.76
CA PRO A 627 3.66 11.09 -39.10
C PRO A 627 2.50 11.28 -38.12
N LEU A 628 2.75 11.99 -37.02
CA LEU A 628 1.75 12.29 -36.00
C LEU A 628 0.86 13.47 -36.44
N GLU A 629 0.06 13.24 -37.48
CA GLU A 629 -0.80 14.23 -38.13
C GLU A 629 -2.21 13.66 -38.34
N THR A 630 -3.24 14.49 -38.26
CA THR A 630 -4.64 14.09 -38.54
C THR A 630 -4.82 13.56 -39.96
N SER A 631 -4.01 14.05 -40.90
CA SER A 631 -3.88 13.57 -42.29
C SER A 631 -3.55 12.07 -42.42
N SER A 632 -3.06 11.45 -41.34
CA SER A 632 -2.64 10.05 -41.29
C SER A 632 -3.72 9.09 -40.79
N LEU A 633 -4.85 9.60 -40.29
CA LEU A 633 -6.00 8.80 -39.84
C LEU A 633 -6.86 8.38 -41.04
N ASN A 634 -6.52 7.24 -41.65
CA ASN A 634 -7.20 6.73 -42.85
C ASN A 634 -8.41 5.86 -42.48
N PRO A 635 -9.64 6.19 -42.89
CA PRO A 635 -10.85 5.43 -42.56
C PRO A 635 -10.84 3.94 -42.93
N ASN A 636 -9.94 3.50 -43.81
CA ASN A 636 -9.85 2.11 -44.26
C ASN A 636 -8.79 1.28 -43.49
N GLU A 637 -8.11 1.88 -42.52
CA GLU A 637 -6.99 1.26 -41.80
C GLU A 637 -7.20 1.25 -40.28
N VAL A 638 -6.35 0.47 -39.60
CA VAL A 638 -6.23 0.46 -38.15
C VAL A 638 -4.85 1.00 -37.82
N LEU A 639 -4.79 1.92 -36.87
CA LEU A 639 -3.57 2.56 -36.39
C LEU A 639 -3.34 2.28 -34.90
N ILE A 640 -2.09 2.33 -34.48
CA ILE A 640 -1.66 2.18 -33.09
C ILE A 640 -0.92 3.46 -32.71
N LEU A 641 -1.45 4.19 -31.73
CA LEU A 641 -0.90 5.42 -31.19
C LEU A 641 -0.39 5.17 -29.78
N ASP A 642 0.92 4.99 -29.67
CA ASP A 642 1.63 4.83 -28.40
C ASP A 642 1.91 6.21 -27.80
N THR A 643 1.36 6.50 -26.62
CA THR A 643 1.63 7.73 -25.85
C THR A 643 2.35 7.49 -24.52
N GLY A 644 2.80 6.25 -24.27
CA GLY A 644 3.52 5.89 -23.05
C GLY A 644 2.74 4.99 -22.12
N MET A 645 1.97 5.60 -21.20
CA MET A 645 1.14 4.86 -20.25
C MET A 645 -0.24 4.50 -20.81
N THR A 646 -0.57 5.01 -21.99
CA THR A 646 -1.77 4.63 -22.76
C THR A 646 -1.35 4.30 -24.19
N ILE A 647 -1.98 3.29 -24.79
CA ILE A 647 -1.78 2.88 -26.17
C ILE A 647 -3.16 2.85 -26.82
N TYR A 648 -3.45 3.80 -27.71
CA TYR A 648 -4.71 3.85 -28.43
C TYR A 648 -4.64 2.98 -29.69
N VAL A 649 -5.59 2.07 -29.84
CA VAL A 649 -5.82 1.33 -31.09
C VAL A 649 -6.98 2.01 -31.80
N TRP A 650 -6.64 2.84 -32.79
CA TRP A 650 -7.63 3.59 -33.58
C TRP A 650 -8.13 2.76 -34.76
N VAL A 651 -9.45 2.62 -34.89
CA VAL A 651 -10.13 1.79 -35.90
C VAL A 651 -10.97 2.69 -36.81
N GLY A 652 -10.57 2.80 -38.09
CA GLY A 652 -11.34 3.51 -39.10
C GLY A 652 -12.65 2.78 -39.47
N VAL A 653 -13.69 3.54 -39.86
CA VAL A 653 -15.06 3.01 -40.13
C VAL A 653 -15.09 1.87 -41.17
N ASN A 654 -14.18 1.90 -42.14
CA ASN A 654 -14.08 0.89 -43.21
C ASN A 654 -12.97 -0.15 -42.97
N ALA A 655 -12.37 -0.17 -41.78
CA ALA A 655 -11.28 -1.08 -41.45
C ALA A 655 -11.78 -2.53 -41.32
N LYS A 656 -11.01 -3.49 -41.85
CA LYS A 656 -11.38 -4.92 -41.80
C LYS A 656 -10.98 -5.53 -40.47
N GLY A 657 -11.88 -6.31 -39.84
CA GLY A 657 -11.70 -6.93 -38.53
C GLY A 657 -10.34 -7.64 -38.31
N VAL A 658 -9.82 -8.35 -39.32
CA VAL A 658 -8.51 -9.01 -39.26
C VAL A 658 -7.35 -8.03 -38.93
N LYS A 659 -7.43 -6.76 -39.34
CA LYS A 659 -6.44 -5.73 -38.94
C LYS A 659 -6.66 -5.26 -37.49
N ARG A 660 -7.90 -5.25 -36.98
CA ARG A 660 -8.27 -4.82 -35.61
C ARG A 660 -7.72 -5.78 -34.55
N SER A 661 -7.94 -7.08 -34.71
CA SER A 661 -7.42 -8.09 -33.76
C SER A 661 -5.89 -8.10 -33.74
N LYS A 662 -5.24 -8.05 -34.92
CA LYS A 662 -3.76 -7.94 -35.00
C LYS A 662 -3.24 -6.61 -34.45
N ALA A 663 -4.00 -5.51 -34.53
CA ALA A 663 -3.62 -4.25 -33.89
C ALA A 663 -3.58 -4.37 -32.36
N ARG A 664 -4.61 -5.00 -31.77
CA ARG A 664 -4.67 -5.19 -30.32
C ARG A 664 -3.53 -6.09 -29.83
N LEU A 665 -3.26 -7.21 -30.52
CA LEU A 665 -2.10 -8.06 -30.23
C LEU A 665 -0.75 -7.32 -30.30
N ILE A 666 -0.58 -6.41 -31.27
CA ILE A 666 0.64 -5.58 -31.36
C ILE A 666 0.70 -4.57 -30.19
N ALA A 667 -0.42 -3.95 -29.82
CA ALA A 667 -0.49 -3.04 -28.67
C ALA A 667 -0.23 -3.77 -27.33
N GLU A 668 -0.81 -4.95 -27.14
CA GLU A 668 -0.57 -5.87 -26.01
C GLU A 668 0.91 -6.29 -25.96
N LYS A 669 1.53 -6.59 -27.11
CA LYS A 669 2.95 -6.90 -27.19
C LYS A 669 3.84 -5.71 -26.82
N VAL A 670 3.53 -4.50 -27.29
CA VAL A 670 4.25 -3.26 -26.91
C VAL A 670 4.07 -3.00 -25.40
N ASN A 671 2.86 -3.18 -24.86
CA ASN A 671 2.59 -3.06 -23.44
C ASN A 671 3.41 -4.08 -22.62
N LYS A 672 3.47 -5.34 -23.05
CA LYS A 672 4.21 -6.43 -22.40
C LYS A 672 5.73 -6.23 -22.47
N ASP A 673 6.26 -5.92 -23.64
CA ASP A 673 7.70 -5.86 -23.90
C ASP A 673 8.32 -4.53 -23.46
N GLU A 674 7.65 -3.39 -23.69
CA GLU A 674 8.16 -2.06 -23.32
C GLU A 674 7.65 -1.54 -21.97
N ARG A 675 6.40 -1.83 -21.60
CA ARG A 675 5.71 -1.23 -20.43
C ARG A 675 5.40 -2.24 -19.30
N LYS A 676 5.74 -3.52 -19.50
CA LYS A 676 5.52 -4.65 -18.56
C LYS A 676 4.06 -4.82 -18.09
N ASN A 677 3.08 -4.60 -18.98
CA ASN A 677 1.65 -4.62 -18.69
C ASN A 677 1.17 -3.49 -17.75
N ASN A 678 1.94 -2.42 -17.57
CA ASN A 678 1.51 -1.26 -16.78
C ASN A 678 0.81 -0.17 -17.62
N ALA A 679 0.75 -0.28 -18.96
CA ALA A 679 0.04 0.69 -19.80
C ALA A 679 -1.41 0.23 -20.06
N GLU A 680 -2.30 1.20 -20.22
CA GLU A 680 -3.69 0.98 -20.62
C GLU A 680 -3.80 0.86 -22.15
N ILE A 681 -4.65 -0.04 -22.66
CA ILE A 681 -4.90 -0.20 -24.10
C ILE A 681 -6.33 0.23 -24.39
N VAL A 682 -6.49 1.39 -25.02
CA VAL A 682 -7.79 2.00 -25.31
C VAL A 682 -8.16 1.73 -26.76
N MET A 683 -9.36 1.19 -26.99
CA MET A 683 -9.89 1.03 -28.35
C MET A 683 -10.65 2.29 -28.75
N SER A 684 -10.14 3.05 -29.72
CA SER A 684 -10.80 4.24 -30.24
C SER A 684 -11.42 3.94 -31.61
N TYR A 685 -12.72 4.19 -31.77
CA TYR A 685 -13.41 4.02 -33.05
C TYR A 685 -13.60 5.37 -33.71
N GLN A 686 -13.46 5.41 -35.03
CA GLN A 686 -13.61 6.65 -35.78
C GLN A 686 -15.01 7.24 -35.63
N GLY A 687 -15.11 8.46 -35.09
CA GLY A 687 -16.35 9.15 -34.73
C GLY A 687 -16.69 9.10 -33.22
N TYR A 688 -15.99 8.27 -32.45
CA TYR A 688 -16.17 8.09 -31.00
C TYR A 688 -14.83 8.23 -30.25
N GLU A 689 -13.84 8.91 -30.82
CA GLU A 689 -12.54 9.09 -30.17
C GLU A 689 -12.63 10.06 -28.98
N GLU A 690 -12.00 9.67 -27.87
CA GLU A 690 -11.94 10.47 -26.64
C GLU A 690 -11.16 11.78 -26.83
N GLY A 691 -11.40 12.78 -25.98
CA GLY A 691 -10.69 14.07 -26.06
C GLY A 691 -9.17 13.94 -25.93
N ASP A 692 -8.72 13.02 -25.07
CA ASP A 692 -7.31 12.66 -24.87
C ASP A 692 -6.66 12.19 -26.19
N PHE A 693 -7.40 11.48 -27.05
CA PHE A 693 -6.91 11.03 -28.37
C PHE A 693 -6.60 12.23 -29.29
N TRP A 694 -7.54 13.18 -29.41
CA TRP A 694 -7.38 14.34 -30.30
C TRP A 694 -6.33 15.35 -29.82
N MET A 695 -6.10 15.44 -28.51
CA MET A 695 -5.01 16.27 -27.95
C MET A 695 -3.63 15.88 -28.51
N ILE A 696 -3.40 14.60 -28.76
CA ILE A 696 -2.12 14.07 -29.25
C ILE A 696 -1.81 14.57 -30.67
N PHE A 697 -2.85 14.81 -31.47
CA PHE A 697 -2.76 15.42 -32.81
C PHE A 697 -2.81 16.96 -32.79
N GLY A 698 -2.90 17.57 -31.60
CA GLY A 698 -2.94 19.03 -31.43
C GLY A 698 -4.34 19.66 -31.46
N GLY A 699 -5.40 18.84 -31.47
CA GLY A 699 -6.81 19.25 -31.53
C GLY A 699 -7.63 18.44 -32.55
N ILE A 700 -8.94 18.62 -32.51
CA ILE A 700 -9.86 18.09 -33.54
C ILE A 700 -9.60 18.85 -34.85
N PRO A 701 -9.44 18.18 -36.01
CA PRO A 701 -9.26 18.86 -37.30
C PRO A 701 -10.54 19.59 -37.75
N ASP A 702 -10.38 20.79 -38.32
CA ASP A 702 -11.48 21.70 -38.72
C ASP A 702 -12.38 21.20 -39.89
N GLU A 703 -12.27 19.93 -40.33
CA GLU A 703 -12.95 19.39 -41.53
C GLU A 703 -13.98 18.28 -41.25
N ILE A 704 -14.91 18.51 -40.30
CA ILE A 704 -16.26 17.91 -40.36
C ILE A 704 -17.30 18.99 -40.02
N GLU A 705 -17.64 19.84 -40.99
CA GLU A 705 -18.84 20.68 -40.92
C GLU A 705 -20.08 19.94 -41.46
N PRO A 706 -21.15 19.85 -40.66
CA PRO A 706 -22.51 19.91 -41.13
C PRO A 706 -23.10 21.31 -40.87
N ASN A 707 -22.80 22.24 -41.79
CA ASN A 707 -23.49 23.52 -42.09
C ASN A 707 -23.87 24.51 -40.96
N ASP A 708 -23.41 25.74 -41.16
CA ASP A 708 -24.09 27.02 -40.82
C ASP A 708 -24.58 27.21 -39.38
N LEU A 709 -23.80 27.97 -38.57
CA LEU A 709 -24.34 29.08 -37.76
C LEU A 709 -23.29 30.04 -37.13
N THR A 710 -22.16 30.33 -37.80
CA THR A 710 -21.18 31.33 -37.31
C THR A 710 -20.80 32.40 -38.35
N GLN A 711 -21.79 33.12 -38.87
CA GLN A 711 -21.57 34.52 -39.24
C GLN A 711 -21.82 35.43 -38.04
N THR A 712 -20.81 35.67 -37.21
CA THR A 712 -20.46 37.03 -36.72
C THR A 712 -19.20 37.06 -35.85
N MET A 713 -18.45 38.16 -36.00
CA MET A 713 -17.44 38.69 -35.06
C MET A 713 -16.03 38.08 -35.12
N ASP A 714 -15.32 38.40 -36.20
CA ASP A 714 -13.98 38.97 -36.02
C ASP A 714 -14.01 40.04 -34.91
N TYR A 715 -13.09 39.96 -33.94
CA TYR A 715 -12.09 41.00 -33.62
C TYR A 715 -11.43 40.77 -32.25
N THR A 716 -10.09 40.66 -32.27
CA THR A 716 -9.16 40.97 -31.16
C THR A 716 -9.24 40.17 -29.85
N ARG A 717 -8.48 39.07 -29.78
CA ARG A 717 -7.15 39.06 -29.11
C ARG A 717 -6.43 37.72 -29.28
N ALA A 718 -5.35 37.74 -30.05
CA ALA A 718 -4.34 36.68 -29.98
C ALA A 718 -3.49 36.92 -28.72
N ASP A 719 -3.71 36.12 -27.66
CA ASP A 719 -2.79 35.96 -26.52
C ASP A 719 -3.09 34.68 -25.71
N GLU A 720 -4.36 34.21 -25.64
CA GLU A 720 -4.74 33.10 -24.74
C GLU A 720 -4.29 31.70 -25.21
N LYS A 721 -4.32 31.39 -26.53
CA LYS A 721 -3.89 30.07 -27.06
C LYS A 721 -2.37 29.80 -26.92
N VAL A 722 -1.56 30.82 -26.62
CA VAL A 722 -0.10 30.67 -26.43
C VAL A 722 0.23 30.28 -24.99
N ILE A 723 -0.48 30.84 -24.02
CA ILE A 723 -0.25 30.62 -22.59
C ILE A 723 -0.44 29.14 -22.22
N ILE A 724 -1.52 28.51 -22.70
CA ILE A 724 -1.83 27.10 -22.38
C ILE A 724 -0.78 26.13 -22.97
N LYS A 725 -0.18 26.44 -24.13
CA LYS A 725 0.89 25.61 -24.72
C LYS A 725 2.25 25.76 -24.04
N GLN A 726 2.51 26.85 -23.32
CA GLN A 726 3.71 26.99 -22.48
C GLN A 726 3.52 26.37 -21.10
N ASP A 727 2.38 26.62 -20.44
CA ASP A 727 2.13 26.10 -19.09
C ASP A 727 1.98 24.56 -19.05
N ALA A 728 1.45 23.92 -20.10
CA ALA A 728 1.33 22.45 -20.17
C ALA A 728 2.68 21.71 -20.27
N VAL A 729 3.78 22.42 -20.60
CA VAL A 729 5.14 21.85 -20.67
C VAL A 729 5.89 22.04 -19.35
N GLU A 730 5.46 22.97 -18.49
CA GLU A 730 6.09 23.26 -17.19
C GLU A 730 5.25 22.83 -15.97
N ASN A 731 3.94 22.62 -16.10
CA ASN A 731 3.04 22.24 -15.00
C ASN A 731 2.21 20.98 -15.31
N LYS A 732 2.28 19.99 -14.41
CA LYS A 732 1.57 18.70 -14.46
C LYS A 732 0.05 18.82 -14.20
N ILE A 733 -0.69 19.47 -15.09
CA ILE A 733 -2.14 19.71 -14.96
C ILE A 733 -2.84 19.52 -16.31
N ASP A 734 -3.87 18.67 -16.35
CA ASP A 734 -4.76 18.45 -17.48
C ASP A 734 -6.21 18.82 -17.12
N LEU A 735 -6.80 19.70 -17.92
CA LEU A 735 -8.16 20.23 -17.75
C LEU A 735 -9.00 20.01 -19.02
N SER A 736 -8.63 19.08 -19.91
CA SER A 736 -9.27 18.90 -21.21
C SER A 736 -10.79 18.66 -21.14
N ALA A 737 -11.23 17.75 -20.25
CA ALA A 737 -12.60 17.28 -20.17
C ALA A 737 -13.64 18.40 -19.92
N ILE A 738 -13.28 19.44 -19.15
CA ILE A 738 -14.20 20.55 -18.83
C ILE A 738 -14.52 21.45 -20.04
N PHE A 739 -13.77 21.33 -21.14
CA PHE A 739 -13.99 22.08 -22.38
C PHE A 739 -14.73 21.28 -23.46
N LEU A 740 -14.76 19.95 -23.35
CA LEU A 740 -15.38 19.05 -24.33
C LEU A 740 -16.91 19.11 -24.28
N PRO A 741 -17.60 18.88 -25.43
CA PRO A 741 -19.04 18.64 -25.43
C PRO A 741 -19.37 17.30 -24.73
N ARG A 742 -20.61 17.17 -24.25
CA ARG A 742 -21.12 15.93 -23.65
C ARG A 742 -20.97 14.75 -24.61
N GLN A 743 -20.43 13.64 -24.13
CA GLN A 743 -20.36 12.39 -24.90
C GLN A 743 -21.78 11.93 -25.29
N GLN A 744 -21.95 11.51 -26.55
CA GLN A 744 -23.21 10.95 -27.04
C GLN A 744 -23.30 9.46 -26.73
N ALA A 745 -24.51 8.96 -26.46
CA ALA A 745 -24.77 7.54 -26.28
C ALA A 745 -24.52 6.76 -27.59
N MET A 746 -24.01 5.54 -27.48
CA MET A 746 -23.87 4.61 -28.61
C MET A 746 -25.26 4.18 -29.11
N ALA A 747 -25.42 4.01 -30.43
CA ALA A 747 -26.68 3.57 -31.01
C ALA A 747 -27.02 2.12 -30.65
N ASP A 748 -28.28 1.83 -30.32
CA ASP A 748 -28.76 0.51 -29.86
C ASP A 748 -28.35 -0.66 -30.78
N THR A 749 -28.30 -0.44 -32.11
CA THR A 749 -27.87 -1.47 -33.08
C THR A 749 -26.38 -1.78 -33.01
N GLU A 750 -25.54 -0.78 -32.73
CA GLU A 750 -24.09 -0.93 -32.57
C GLU A 750 -23.78 -1.57 -31.20
N ALA A 751 -24.54 -1.20 -30.18
CA ALA A 751 -24.52 -1.82 -28.85
C ALA A 751 -24.89 -3.31 -28.88
N LEU A 752 -25.96 -3.69 -29.59
CA LEU A 752 -26.35 -5.09 -29.79
C LEU A 752 -25.24 -5.88 -30.50
N GLN A 753 -24.70 -5.35 -31.60
CA GLN A 753 -23.63 -6.02 -32.33
C GLN A 753 -22.37 -6.18 -31.49
N LEU A 754 -22.00 -5.18 -30.69
CA LEU A 754 -20.85 -5.27 -29.77
C LEU A 754 -21.08 -6.34 -28.69
N MET A 755 -22.31 -6.50 -28.21
CA MET A 755 -22.67 -7.54 -27.23
C MET A 755 -22.66 -8.95 -27.83
N GLU A 756 -23.06 -9.11 -29.10
CA GLU A 756 -22.93 -10.37 -29.84
C GLU A 756 -21.45 -10.71 -30.09
N ASP A 757 -20.67 -9.78 -30.68
CA ASP A 757 -19.24 -9.92 -30.96
C ASP A 757 -18.45 -10.34 -29.70
N TRP A 758 -18.75 -9.78 -28.52
CA TRP A 758 -18.04 -10.08 -27.26
C TRP A 758 -18.45 -11.40 -26.60
N ASN A 759 -19.66 -11.88 -26.85
CA ASN A 759 -20.15 -13.14 -26.30
C ASN A 759 -19.88 -14.33 -27.26
N GLU A 760 -19.60 -14.10 -28.55
CA GLU A 760 -19.20 -15.15 -29.51
C GLU A 760 -17.89 -15.85 -29.09
N ASP A 761 -16.91 -15.08 -28.57
CA ASP A 761 -15.61 -15.60 -28.11
C ASP A 761 -15.66 -16.30 -26.73
N LEU A 762 -16.79 -16.31 -26.01
CA LEU A 762 -16.89 -16.81 -24.63
C LEU A 762 -17.18 -18.33 -24.57
N ASP A 763 -16.16 -19.13 -24.23
CA ASP A 763 -16.24 -20.60 -24.09
C ASP A 763 -16.88 -21.05 -22.75
N LEU A 764 -16.54 -20.39 -21.64
CA LEU A 764 -17.01 -20.79 -20.31
C LEU A 764 -17.10 -19.62 -19.33
N MET A 765 -18.15 -19.62 -18.51
CA MET A 765 -18.33 -18.68 -17.39
C MET A 765 -18.65 -19.44 -16.09
N GLN A 766 -17.92 -19.14 -15.02
CA GLN A 766 -18.17 -19.68 -13.67
C GLN A 766 -18.24 -18.55 -12.63
N GLY A 767 -19.37 -18.45 -11.94
CA GLY A 767 -19.62 -17.48 -10.88
C GLY A 767 -19.38 -18.05 -9.48
N PHE A 768 -18.88 -17.20 -8.58
CA PHE A 768 -18.69 -17.48 -7.17
C PHE A 768 -19.16 -16.29 -6.33
N VAL A 769 -19.70 -16.55 -5.14
CA VAL A 769 -20.06 -15.52 -4.15
C VAL A 769 -19.29 -15.76 -2.86
N LEU A 770 -18.90 -14.68 -2.17
CA LEU A 770 -18.21 -14.73 -0.89
C LEU A 770 -19.20 -15.01 0.24
N GLU A 771 -19.10 -16.18 0.88
CA GLU A 771 -19.85 -16.51 2.09
C GLU A 771 -18.90 -16.70 3.28
N GLY A 772 -19.03 -15.85 4.29
CA GLY A 772 -18.11 -15.82 5.45
C GLY A 772 -16.67 -15.50 5.03
N LYS A 773 -15.75 -16.47 5.15
CA LYS A 773 -14.33 -16.35 4.76
C LYS A 773 -13.96 -17.19 3.52
N LYS A 774 -14.93 -17.62 2.69
CA LYS A 774 -14.69 -18.48 1.50
C LYS A 774 -15.60 -18.13 0.33
N PHE A 775 -15.08 -18.24 -0.88
CA PHE A 775 -15.91 -18.22 -2.09
C PHE A 775 -16.57 -19.59 -2.31
N ILE A 776 -17.88 -19.58 -2.47
CA ILE A 776 -18.71 -20.74 -2.86
C ILE A 776 -19.17 -20.57 -4.31
N SER A 777 -19.49 -21.67 -5.00
CA SER A 777 -20.01 -21.62 -6.38
C SER A 777 -21.40 -20.99 -6.39
N LEU A 778 -21.60 -19.97 -7.23
CA LEU A 778 -22.92 -19.40 -7.48
C LEU A 778 -23.67 -20.31 -8.49
N PRO A 779 -24.96 -20.64 -8.28
CA PRO A 779 -25.77 -21.33 -9.28
C PRO A 779 -25.94 -20.48 -10.56
N GLN A 780 -25.97 -21.11 -11.72
CA GLN A 780 -26.17 -20.41 -13.01
C GLN A 780 -27.50 -19.65 -13.09
N GLU A 781 -28.53 -20.12 -12.39
CA GLU A 781 -29.85 -19.45 -12.28
C GLU A 781 -29.80 -18.10 -11.53
N GLU A 782 -28.72 -17.84 -10.78
CA GLU A 782 -28.49 -16.58 -10.04
C GLU A 782 -27.49 -15.65 -10.75
N PHE A 783 -26.99 -16.00 -11.95
CA PHE A 783 -26.09 -15.12 -12.70
C PHE A 783 -26.84 -13.84 -13.12
N GLY A 784 -26.17 -12.69 -13.01
CA GLY A 784 -26.77 -11.37 -13.22
C GLY A 784 -27.45 -10.76 -11.99
N ARG A 785 -27.62 -11.50 -10.89
CA ARG A 785 -28.15 -10.99 -9.62
C ARG A 785 -27.02 -10.68 -8.64
N PHE A 786 -26.87 -9.40 -8.31
CA PHE A 786 -25.86 -8.88 -7.41
C PHE A 786 -26.50 -8.31 -6.14
N TYR A 787 -25.81 -8.45 -5.03
CA TYR A 787 -26.27 -8.01 -3.71
C TYR A 787 -25.25 -7.04 -3.12
N SER A 788 -25.71 -5.88 -2.64
CA SER A 788 -24.86 -4.74 -2.28
C SER A 788 -23.94 -5.01 -1.08
N LYS A 789 -24.16 -6.12 -0.36
CA LYS A 789 -23.42 -6.53 0.85
C LYS A 789 -22.37 -7.60 0.59
N ASP A 790 -22.27 -8.09 -0.65
CA ASP A 790 -21.49 -9.26 -0.98
C ASP A 790 -20.44 -8.99 -2.06
N CYS A 791 -19.50 -9.93 -2.22
CA CYS A 791 -18.49 -9.91 -3.26
C CYS A 791 -18.68 -11.10 -4.19
N TYR A 792 -18.59 -10.84 -5.50
CA TYR A 792 -18.77 -11.84 -6.55
C TYR A 792 -17.51 -11.96 -7.40
N VAL A 793 -17.25 -13.16 -7.90
CA VAL A 793 -16.13 -13.48 -8.78
C VAL A 793 -16.65 -14.28 -9.96
N PHE A 794 -16.42 -13.79 -11.18
CA PHE A 794 -16.72 -14.52 -12.40
C PHE A 794 -15.43 -14.84 -13.14
N LEU A 795 -15.14 -16.13 -13.33
CA LEU A 795 -14.07 -16.61 -14.19
C LEU A 795 -14.67 -16.84 -15.59
N CYS A 796 -14.23 -16.03 -16.55
CA CYS A 796 -14.59 -16.14 -17.96
C CYS A 796 -13.40 -16.69 -18.75
N ARG A 797 -13.64 -17.66 -19.63
CA ARG A 797 -12.65 -18.21 -20.57
C ARG A 797 -13.07 -17.81 -21.98
N TYR A 798 -12.15 -17.17 -22.69
CA TYR A 798 -12.33 -16.74 -24.08
C TYR A 798 -11.45 -17.58 -25.01
N TRP A 799 -11.97 -17.88 -26.19
CA TRP A 799 -11.21 -18.50 -27.27
C TRP A 799 -10.32 -17.45 -27.95
N VAL A 800 -9.03 -17.77 -28.16
CA VAL A 800 -8.11 -16.90 -28.89
C VAL A 800 -7.77 -17.58 -30.21
N PRO A 801 -8.09 -16.98 -31.38
CA PRO A 801 -7.79 -17.58 -32.67
C PRO A 801 -6.29 -17.85 -32.82
N ALA A 802 -5.92 -19.12 -33.03
CA ALA A 802 -4.52 -19.54 -33.11
C ALA A 802 -3.71 -18.78 -34.18
N GLU A 803 -2.45 -18.46 -33.85
CA GLU A 803 -1.53 -17.84 -34.81
C GLU A 803 -1.11 -18.86 -35.88
N VAL A 804 -1.78 -18.84 -37.03
CA VAL A 804 -1.37 -19.64 -38.19
C VAL A 804 0.01 -19.17 -38.69
N ASP A 805 1.04 -19.99 -38.44
CA ASP A 805 2.38 -19.78 -39.00
C ASP A 805 2.32 -19.87 -40.54
N PRO A 806 2.70 -18.82 -41.28
CA PRO A 806 2.66 -18.84 -42.75
C PRO A 806 3.63 -19.82 -43.43
N ASP A 807 4.63 -20.33 -42.69
CA ASP A 807 5.70 -21.19 -43.23
C ASP A 807 5.58 -22.67 -42.80
N ALA A 808 4.55 -23.06 -42.05
CA ALA A 808 4.25 -24.46 -41.72
C ALA A 808 3.70 -25.23 -42.93
N GLU A 809 4.07 -26.50 -43.10
CA GLU A 809 3.55 -27.36 -44.17
C GLU A 809 2.14 -27.88 -43.80
N ASP A 810 1.27 -28.12 -44.79
CA ASP A 810 -0.17 -28.49 -44.62
C ASP A 810 -0.43 -29.80 -43.82
N ASP A 811 0.60 -30.48 -43.31
CA ASP A 811 0.54 -31.73 -42.54
C ASP A 811 0.79 -31.56 -41.01
N ASP A 812 1.12 -30.36 -40.53
CA ASP A 812 1.24 -30.09 -39.08
C ASP A 812 -0.16 -30.00 -38.43
N GLU A 813 -0.44 -30.86 -37.43
CA GLU A 813 -1.69 -30.79 -36.66
C GLU A 813 -1.79 -29.42 -35.96
N PRO A 814 -2.97 -28.75 -35.96
CA PRO A 814 -3.10 -27.42 -35.37
C PRO A 814 -2.72 -27.45 -33.88
N GLU A 815 -1.78 -26.59 -33.49
CA GLU A 815 -1.39 -26.43 -32.08
C GLU A 815 -2.62 -26.08 -31.23
N GLU A 816 -2.71 -26.65 -30.03
CA GLU A 816 -3.91 -26.61 -29.18
C GLU A 816 -4.43 -25.17 -28.98
N ASP A 817 -5.72 -24.97 -29.26
CA ASP A 817 -6.43 -23.69 -29.16
C ASP A 817 -5.98 -22.83 -27.96
N ASP A 818 -5.38 -21.67 -28.24
CA ASP A 818 -4.98 -20.77 -27.17
C ASP A 818 -6.22 -20.13 -26.54
N THR A 819 -6.27 -20.04 -25.21
CA THR A 819 -7.44 -19.50 -24.51
C THR A 819 -7.01 -18.56 -23.40
N GLN A 820 -7.58 -17.35 -23.40
CA GLN A 820 -7.37 -16.32 -22.39
C GLN A 820 -8.41 -16.47 -21.29
N CYS A 821 -8.01 -16.30 -20.04
CA CYS A 821 -8.93 -16.31 -18.89
C CYS A 821 -8.98 -14.93 -18.27
N VAL A 822 -10.17 -14.34 -18.16
CA VAL A 822 -10.41 -13.06 -17.48
C VAL A 822 -11.23 -13.31 -16.23
N VAL A 823 -10.80 -12.72 -15.11
CA VAL A 823 -11.52 -12.81 -13.83
C VAL A 823 -12.11 -11.47 -13.47
N TYR A 824 -13.43 -11.40 -13.45
CA TYR A 824 -14.20 -10.23 -13.06
C TYR A 824 -14.55 -10.32 -11.57
N PHE A 825 -13.92 -9.48 -10.76
CA PHE A 825 -14.24 -9.34 -9.34
C PHE A 825 -15.16 -8.13 -9.13
N TRP A 826 -16.36 -8.36 -8.59
CA TRP A 826 -17.34 -7.32 -8.26
C TRP A 826 -17.50 -7.18 -6.75
N GLN A 827 -17.51 -5.94 -6.25
CA GLN A 827 -17.69 -5.60 -4.84
C GLN A 827 -18.94 -4.74 -4.64
N GLY A 828 -19.87 -5.19 -3.79
CA GLY A 828 -21.02 -4.38 -3.37
C GLY A 828 -20.62 -3.13 -2.57
N HIS A 829 -21.50 -2.12 -2.52
CA HIS A 829 -21.28 -0.87 -1.79
C HIS A 829 -21.11 -1.10 -0.28
N GLU A 830 -22.01 -1.87 0.32
CA GLU A 830 -21.97 -2.27 1.74
C GLU A 830 -21.13 -3.55 1.95
N ALA A 831 -20.40 -4.03 0.94
CA ALA A 831 -19.65 -5.28 1.01
C ALA A 831 -18.27 -5.09 1.67
N PRO A 832 -17.86 -6.00 2.58
CA PRO A 832 -16.64 -5.82 3.37
C PRO A 832 -15.38 -5.79 2.49
N SER A 833 -14.50 -4.83 2.77
CA SER A 833 -13.20 -4.62 2.08
C SER A 833 -12.35 -5.90 1.97
N MET A 834 -12.52 -6.81 2.93
CA MET A 834 -11.86 -8.12 2.99
C MET A 834 -12.17 -9.06 1.82
N GLY A 835 -13.24 -8.84 1.05
CA GLY A 835 -13.60 -9.73 -0.05
C GLY A 835 -12.56 -9.76 -1.17
N TRP A 836 -11.97 -8.61 -1.51
CA TRP A 836 -10.90 -8.51 -2.51
C TRP A 836 -9.64 -9.24 -2.04
N LEU A 837 -9.24 -9.03 -0.78
CA LEU A 837 -8.10 -9.70 -0.16
C LEU A 837 -8.31 -11.22 -0.09
N THR A 838 -9.52 -11.65 0.26
CA THR A 838 -9.91 -13.07 0.27
C THR A 838 -9.80 -13.67 -1.13
N PHE A 839 -10.24 -12.98 -2.18
CA PHE A 839 -10.07 -13.43 -3.56
C PHE A 839 -8.59 -13.54 -3.94
N THR A 840 -7.81 -12.48 -3.74
CA THR A 840 -6.38 -12.41 -4.08
C THR A 840 -5.56 -13.51 -3.40
N PHE A 841 -5.86 -13.86 -2.14
CA PHE A 841 -5.10 -14.88 -1.41
C PHE A 841 -5.65 -16.30 -1.51
N THR A 842 -6.91 -16.50 -1.92
CA THR A 842 -7.52 -17.86 -1.99
C THR A 842 -7.85 -18.35 -3.39
N LEU A 843 -8.51 -17.54 -4.23
CA LEU A 843 -8.95 -17.94 -5.57
C LEU A 843 -7.96 -17.52 -6.65
N GLN A 844 -7.47 -16.28 -6.61
CA GLN A 844 -6.55 -15.76 -7.63
C GLN A 844 -5.32 -16.66 -7.78
N LYS A 845 -4.65 -17.03 -6.68
CA LYS A 845 -3.51 -17.96 -6.70
C LYS A 845 -3.84 -19.35 -7.27
N LYS A 846 -5.08 -19.82 -7.14
CA LYS A 846 -5.52 -21.09 -7.75
C LYS A 846 -5.74 -20.91 -9.25
N PHE A 847 -6.37 -19.81 -9.67
CA PHE A 847 -6.55 -19.48 -11.08
C PHE A 847 -5.20 -19.22 -11.78
N GLU A 848 -4.26 -18.52 -11.14
CA GLU A 848 -2.89 -18.32 -11.65
C GLU A 848 -2.10 -19.63 -11.76
N ALA A 849 -2.33 -20.58 -10.84
CA ALA A 849 -1.73 -21.91 -10.90
C ALA A 849 -2.37 -22.83 -11.98
N LEU A 850 -3.65 -22.61 -12.30
CA LEU A 850 -4.37 -23.32 -13.37
C LEU A 850 -4.12 -22.71 -14.76
N PHE A 851 -3.91 -21.39 -14.84
CA PHE A 851 -3.78 -20.61 -16.07
C PHE A 851 -2.52 -19.71 -16.05
N PRO A 852 -1.31 -20.28 -15.89
CA PRO A 852 -0.08 -19.51 -15.68
C PRO A 852 0.24 -18.59 -16.87
N GLY A 853 0.21 -17.28 -16.64
CA GLY A 853 0.52 -16.26 -17.65
C GLY A 853 -0.59 -15.97 -18.67
N LYS A 854 -1.77 -16.60 -18.53
CA LYS A 854 -2.97 -16.38 -19.36
C LYS A 854 -4.16 -15.80 -18.59
N LEU A 855 -3.94 -15.39 -17.33
CA LEU A 855 -4.96 -14.86 -16.44
C LEU A 855 -4.90 -13.32 -16.37
N GLU A 856 -6.01 -12.67 -16.70
CA GLU A 856 -6.26 -11.25 -16.48
C GLU A 856 -7.26 -11.07 -15.32
N VAL A 857 -7.14 -10.00 -14.54
CA VAL A 857 -7.99 -9.78 -13.35
C VAL A 857 -8.51 -8.35 -13.34
N CYS A 858 -9.82 -8.20 -13.52
CA CYS A 858 -10.53 -6.93 -13.56
C CYS A 858 -11.33 -6.73 -12.27
N LYS A 859 -10.95 -5.73 -11.46
CA LYS A 859 -11.68 -5.34 -10.26
C LYS A 859 -12.68 -4.24 -10.57
N MET A 860 -13.93 -4.39 -10.14
CA MET A 860 -14.96 -3.35 -10.19
C MET A 860 -15.68 -3.22 -8.84
N LYS A 861 -16.19 -2.01 -8.58
CA LYS A 861 -17.13 -1.74 -7.48
C LYS A 861 -18.54 -1.64 -8.04
N GLN A 862 -19.54 -1.77 -7.17
CA GLN A 862 -20.93 -1.44 -7.44
C GLN A 862 -21.02 -0.07 -8.13
N GLN A 863 -21.84 -0.02 -9.19
CA GLN A 863 -22.03 1.12 -10.10
C GLN A 863 -20.81 1.59 -10.92
N GLN A 864 -19.58 1.18 -10.58
CA GLN A 864 -18.34 1.38 -11.37
C GLN A 864 -18.03 0.19 -12.30
N VAL A 865 -19.08 -0.41 -12.88
CA VAL A 865 -18.99 -1.63 -13.70
C VAL A 865 -18.62 -1.26 -15.14
N CYS A 866 -17.60 -1.89 -15.70
CA CYS A 866 -17.26 -1.73 -17.12
C CYS A 866 -18.40 -2.28 -17.99
N GLY A 867 -18.76 -1.58 -19.08
CA GLY A 867 -19.85 -2.00 -19.99
C GLY A 867 -19.66 -3.42 -20.54
N MET A 868 -18.40 -3.87 -20.72
CA MET A 868 -18.05 -5.25 -21.11
C MET A 868 -18.60 -6.31 -20.14
N VAL A 869 -18.73 -5.98 -18.85
CA VAL A 869 -19.24 -6.91 -17.83
C VAL A 869 -20.76 -6.92 -17.80
N VAL A 870 -21.41 -5.80 -18.12
CA VAL A 870 -22.87 -5.74 -18.29
C VAL A 870 -23.31 -6.56 -19.52
N MET A 871 -22.50 -6.54 -20.59
CA MET A 871 -22.70 -7.37 -21.80
C MET A 871 -22.68 -8.88 -21.53
N LEU A 872 -21.88 -9.36 -20.57
CA LEU A 872 -21.80 -10.79 -20.22
C LEU A 872 -23.10 -11.37 -19.66
N PHE A 873 -23.95 -10.51 -19.08
CA PHE A 873 -25.24 -10.91 -18.53
C PHE A 873 -26.41 -10.58 -19.46
N SER A 874 -26.15 -10.20 -20.71
CA SER A 874 -27.17 -9.92 -21.73
C SER A 874 -28.30 -9.00 -21.23
N VAL A 875 -27.92 -7.87 -20.62
CA VAL A 875 -28.81 -6.84 -20.03
C VAL A 875 -29.51 -7.26 -18.72
N LEU A 876 -29.32 -8.48 -18.21
CA LEU A 876 -29.85 -8.94 -16.92
C LEU A 876 -28.90 -8.56 -15.76
N PHE A 877 -28.75 -7.26 -15.48
CA PHE A 877 -27.94 -6.77 -14.36
C PHE A 877 -28.79 -6.18 -13.24
N TYR A 878 -29.04 -6.99 -12.20
CA TYR A 878 -29.86 -6.65 -11.03
C TYR A 878 -28.98 -6.34 -9.81
N ILE A 879 -29.28 -5.27 -9.08
CA ILE A 879 -28.59 -4.91 -7.83
C ILE A 879 -29.62 -4.81 -6.70
N HIS A 880 -29.49 -5.68 -5.71
CA HIS A 880 -30.26 -5.67 -4.47
C HIS A 880 -29.53 -4.96 -3.32
N PHE A 881 -30.23 -4.32 -2.39
CA PHE A 881 -29.65 -3.71 -1.16
C PHE A 881 -29.49 -4.70 0.01
N SER A 882 -30.15 -5.86 -0.08
CA SER A 882 -30.01 -6.94 0.89
C SER A 882 -28.66 -7.68 0.74
N ALA A 883 -28.37 -8.58 1.69
CA ALA A 883 -27.29 -9.54 1.55
C ALA A 883 -27.81 -10.86 0.94
N TYR A 884 -26.92 -11.61 0.30
CA TYR A 884 -27.20 -12.93 -0.22
C TYR A 884 -27.49 -13.91 0.93
N VAL A 885 -28.75 -14.33 1.05
CA VAL A 885 -29.20 -15.24 2.12
C VAL A 885 -29.97 -16.41 1.50
N ILE A 886 -29.51 -17.64 1.78
CA ILE A 886 -30.09 -18.90 1.28
C ILE A 886 -31.39 -19.28 2.05
N PHE A 887 -32.22 -18.30 2.42
CA PHE A 887 -33.52 -18.49 3.08
C PHE A 887 -34.66 -17.91 2.24
N ILE A 888 -35.18 -18.77 1.35
CA ILE A 888 -36.32 -18.52 0.45
C ILE A 888 -37.56 -17.99 1.21
N ASP A 889 -37.76 -18.41 2.46
CA ASP A 889 -38.98 -18.13 3.24
C ASP A 889 -39.18 -16.65 3.63
N LEU A 890 -38.12 -15.83 3.68
CA LEU A 890 -38.22 -14.38 3.96
C LEU A 890 -38.39 -13.54 2.69
N TYR A 891 -37.82 -13.97 1.56
CA TYR A 891 -37.84 -13.23 0.30
C TYR A 891 -39.26 -13.04 -0.28
N ILE A 892 -40.16 -14.00 0.00
CA ILE A 892 -41.56 -13.95 -0.45
C ILE A 892 -42.28 -12.74 0.17
N PHE A 893 -42.07 -12.44 1.45
CA PHE A 893 -42.79 -11.40 2.20
C PHE A 893 -42.16 -10.00 2.13
N SER A 894 -40.99 -9.84 1.49
CA SER A 894 -40.37 -8.52 1.29
C SER A 894 -41.07 -7.72 0.19
N PHE A 895 -41.25 -6.42 0.44
CA PHE A 895 -41.48 -5.41 -0.59
C PHE A 895 -40.18 -5.19 -1.36
N PHE A 896 -40.27 -5.00 -2.67
CA PHE A 896 -39.15 -4.54 -3.48
C PHE A 896 -39.62 -3.46 -4.44
N PHE A 897 -38.83 -2.43 -4.61
CA PHE A 897 -39.05 -1.37 -5.59
C PHE A 897 -37.75 -1.17 -6.37
N TYR A 898 -37.82 -1.24 -7.69
CA TYR A 898 -36.66 -1.15 -8.56
C TYR A 898 -36.83 0.01 -9.54
N GLN A 899 -35.72 0.69 -9.85
CA GLN A 899 -35.61 1.64 -10.94
C GLN A 899 -34.77 1.01 -12.05
N ILE A 900 -35.24 1.09 -13.30
CA ILE A 900 -34.44 0.80 -14.48
C ILE A 900 -33.70 2.07 -14.88
N ARG A 901 -32.38 1.95 -15.10
CA ARG A 901 -31.54 3.05 -15.58
C ARG A 901 -30.79 2.61 -16.82
N SER A 902 -30.97 3.35 -17.91
CA SER A 902 -30.37 3.15 -19.25
C SER A 902 -29.35 4.24 -19.62
N ASN A 903 -29.15 5.21 -18.72
CA ASN A 903 -28.41 6.44 -18.93
C ASN A 903 -27.01 6.18 -19.56
N GLY A 904 -26.87 6.51 -20.85
CA GLY A 904 -25.67 6.24 -21.66
C GLY A 904 -25.87 5.27 -22.84
N GLY A 905 -27.03 4.60 -22.92
CA GLY A 905 -27.38 3.65 -23.98
C GLY A 905 -27.49 2.21 -23.47
N MET A 906 -27.95 1.29 -24.33
CA MET A 906 -28.31 -0.08 -23.94
C MET A 906 -27.23 -0.85 -23.14
N LEU A 907 -25.94 -0.52 -23.35
CA LEU A 907 -24.79 -1.17 -22.72
C LEU A 907 -24.58 -0.83 -21.23
N THR A 908 -25.16 0.26 -20.72
CA THR A 908 -25.05 0.66 -19.30
C THR A 908 -26.30 0.28 -18.50
N THR A 909 -27.25 -0.43 -19.11
CA THR A 909 -28.57 -0.67 -18.52
C THR A 909 -28.51 -1.56 -17.29
N ARG A 910 -29.14 -1.09 -16.20
CA ARG A 910 -29.13 -1.73 -14.88
C ARG A 910 -30.46 -1.56 -14.16
N CYS A 911 -30.85 -2.57 -13.39
CA CYS A 911 -32.04 -2.57 -12.54
C CYS A 911 -31.61 -2.53 -11.08
N ILE A 912 -31.90 -1.41 -10.40
CA ILE A 912 -31.39 -1.10 -9.05
C ILE A 912 -32.55 -1.06 -8.06
N GLU A 913 -32.44 -1.82 -6.97
CA GLU A 913 -33.36 -1.72 -5.82
C GLU A 913 -33.25 -0.32 -5.18
N ILE A 914 -34.39 0.30 -4.89
CA ILE A 914 -34.50 1.64 -4.28
C ILE A 914 -35.58 1.65 -3.20
N ASP A 915 -35.53 2.62 -2.28
CA ASP A 915 -36.52 2.73 -1.21
C ASP A 915 -37.94 2.95 -1.78
N PRO A 916 -38.97 2.17 -1.35
CA PRO A 916 -40.35 2.31 -1.81
C PRO A 916 -40.98 3.61 -1.30
N ASN A 917 -40.81 4.69 -2.07
CA ASN A 917 -41.24 6.03 -1.74
C ASN A 917 -41.76 6.74 -3.01
N PRO A 918 -42.98 7.32 -3.01
CA PRO A 918 -43.58 7.96 -4.19
C PRO A 918 -42.76 9.13 -4.73
N LYS A 919 -41.88 9.75 -3.93
CA LYS A 919 -41.00 10.84 -4.37
C LYS A 919 -39.85 10.40 -5.27
N MET A 920 -39.56 9.10 -5.33
CA MET A 920 -38.52 8.54 -6.20
C MET A 920 -39.02 8.26 -7.62
N LEU A 921 -40.35 8.34 -7.86
CA LEU A 921 -40.90 8.25 -9.21
C LEU A 921 -40.46 9.45 -10.06
N ASN A 922 -40.22 9.18 -11.34
CA ASN A 922 -39.81 10.17 -12.32
C ASN A 922 -40.36 9.74 -13.70
N SER A 923 -41.04 10.66 -14.39
CA SER A 923 -41.69 10.42 -15.68
C SER A 923 -40.77 9.99 -16.83
N GLU A 924 -39.45 10.16 -16.69
CA GLU A 924 -38.44 9.74 -17.68
C GLU A 924 -38.05 8.26 -17.57
N PHE A 925 -38.39 7.57 -16.48
CA PHE A 925 -37.90 6.20 -16.19
C PHE A 925 -39.01 5.16 -16.00
N CYS A 926 -38.64 3.88 -16.15
CA CYS A 926 -39.47 2.73 -15.81
C CYS A 926 -39.12 2.17 -14.41
N PHE A 927 -40.14 1.72 -13.67
CA PHE A 927 -40.00 1.22 -12.30
C PHE A 927 -40.76 -0.09 -12.10
N ILE A 928 -40.26 -0.98 -11.23
CA ILE A 928 -40.91 -2.26 -10.89
C ILE A 928 -41.21 -2.29 -9.39
N LEU A 929 -42.47 -2.42 -9.00
CA LEU A 929 -42.92 -2.51 -7.60
C LEU A 929 -43.53 -3.88 -7.31
N LYS A 930 -42.88 -4.68 -6.45
CA LYS A 930 -43.44 -5.91 -5.89
C LYS A 930 -44.15 -5.61 -4.56
N VAL A 931 -45.46 -5.86 -4.54
CA VAL A 931 -46.31 -5.78 -3.34
C VAL A 931 -46.65 -7.21 -2.87
N PRO A 932 -46.08 -7.70 -1.76
CA PRO A 932 -46.40 -9.02 -1.21
C PRO A 932 -47.81 -9.05 -0.61
N PHE A 933 -48.45 -10.22 -0.63
CA PHE A 933 -49.72 -10.45 0.06
C PHE A 933 -49.52 -11.27 1.34
N ASN A 934 -50.29 -10.96 2.39
CA ASN A 934 -50.23 -11.64 3.69
C ASN A 934 -50.89 -13.04 3.71
N SER A 935 -51.04 -13.72 2.56
CA SER A 935 -51.63 -15.04 2.44
C SER A 935 -50.67 -16.03 1.79
N ALA A 936 -50.52 -17.22 2.37
CA ALA A 936 -49.61 -18.25 1.87
C ALA A 936 -49.97 -18.83 0.48
N ASP A 937 -51.17 -18.53 -0.05
CA ASP A 937 -51.68 -19.06 -1.32
C ASP A 937 -51.46 -18.13 -2.54
N SER A 938 -50.85 -16.95 -2.35
CA SER A 938 -50.58 -16.00 -3.45
C SER A 938 -49.28 -15.22 -3.19
N ALA A 939 -48.34 -15.28 -4.14
CA ALA A 939 -46.99 -14.74 -3.96
C ALA A 939 -46.93 -13.20 -3.88
N GLY A 940 -47.94 -12.52 -4.44
CA GLY A 940 -48.05 -11.05 -4.45
C GLY A 940 -48.50 -10.51 -5.80
N MET A 941 -48.54 -9.18 -5.89
CA MET A 941 -48.76 -8.41 -7.12
C MET A 941 -47.47 -7.70 -7.51
N VAL A 942 -47.13 -7.68 -8.81
CA VAL A 942 -46.01 -6.94 -9.36
C VAL A 942 -46.53 -5.90 -10.33
N TYR A 943 -46.16 -4.64 -10.11
CA TYR A 943 -46.51 -3.52 -10.96
C TYR A 943 -45.27 -3.08 -11.77
N GLY A 944 -45.37 -3.07 -13.09
CA GLY A 944 -44.45 -2.31 -13.94
C GLY A 944 -45.05 -0.92 -14.19
N TRP A 945 -44.37 0.14 -13.81
CA TRP A 945 -44.81 1.52 -13.99
C TRP A 945 -43.96 2.20 -15.07
N ILE A 946 -44.62 2.74 -16.08
CA ILE A 946 -44.02 3.43 -17.22
C ILE A 946 -44.28 4.93 -17.07
N GLY A 947 -43.21 5.70 -16.85
CA GLY A 947 -43.27 7.16 -16.87
C GLY A 947 -43.72 7.72 -18.23
N ARG A 948 -44.38 8.88 -18.24
CA ARG A 948 -44.99 9.46 -19.46
C ARG A 948 -43.98 9.75 -20.59
N VAL A 949 -42.73 10.01 -20.25
CA VAL A 949 -41.65 10.39 -21.17
C VAL A 949 -40.64 9.24 -21.38
N ALA A 950 -40.76 8.16 -20.59
CA ALA A 950 -39.84 7.03 -20.58
C ALA A 950 -39.66 6.36 -21.95
N ASN A 951 -38.43 5.90 -22.21
CA ASN A 951 -38.04 5.30 -23.47
C ASN A 951 -38.84 4.00 -23.76
N PRO A 952 -39.50 3.85 -24.93
CA PRO A 952 -40.20 2.62 -25.29
C PRO A 952 -39.34 1.35 -25.29
N ASN A 953 -38.01 1.47 -25.43
CA ASN A 953 -37.10 0.33 -25.33
C ASN A 953 -36.90 -0.11 -23.86
N GLU A 954 -36.89 0.83 -22.90
CA GLU A 954 -36.84 0.52 -21.45
C GLU A 954 -38.14 -0.11 -20.96
N ALA A 955 -39.29 0.33 -21.48
CA ALA A 955 -40.58 -0.28 -21.16
C ALA A 955 -40.64 -1.76 -21.57
N ARG A 956 -40.08 -2.13 -22.74
CA ARG A 956 -39.97 -3.53 -23.16
C ARG A 956 -39.00 -4.32 -22.29
N LEU A 957 -37.82 -3.74 -22.02
CA LEU A 957 -36.85 -4.36 -21.12
C LEU A 957 -37.45 -4.63 -19.74
N MET A 958 -38.25 -3.70 -19.21
CA MET A 958 -38.97 -3.88 -17.95
C MET A 958 -39.91 -5.09 -18.00
N GLU A 959 -40.69 -5.24 -19.07
CA GLU A 959 -41.58 -6.40 -19.24
C GLU A 959 -40.79 -7.72 -19.29
N ASP A 960 -39.69 -7.76 -20.06
CA ASP A 960 -38.79 -8.92 -20.13
C ASP A 960 -38.17 -9.24 -18.76
N MET A 961 -37.65 -8.22 -18.05
CA MET A 961 -37.09 -8.36 -16.70
C MET A 961 -38.12 -8.85 -15.68
N ILE A 962 -39.35 -8.33 -15.71
CA ILE A 962 -40.44 -8.82 -14.84
C ILE A 962 -40.70 -10.30 -15.12
N SER A 963 -40.73 -10.73 -16.39
CA SER A 963 -40.98 -12.13 -16.75
C SER A 963 -39.88 -13.09 -16.23
N VAL A 964 -38.63 -12.63 -16.20
CA VAL A 964 -37.47 -13.40 -15.70
C VAL A 964 -37.38 -13.40 -14.17
N MET A 965 -37.67 -12.29 -13.50
CA MET A 965 -37.64 -12.20 -12.03
C MET A 965 -38.86 -12.84 -11.37
N PHE A 966 -40.05 -12.66 -11.96
CA PHE A 966 -41.34 -12.98 -11.38
C PHE A 966 -42.16 -13.84 -12.36
N GLY A 967 -41.75 -15.10 -12.52
CA GLY A 967 -42.48 -16.07 -13.35
C GLY A 967 -43.91 -16.36 -12.86
N ASP A 968 -44.58 -17.33 -13.49
CA ASP A 968 -46.02 -17.65 -13.44
C ASP A 968 -46.76 -17.65 -12.06
N GLY A 969 -46.07 -17.56 -10.94
CA GLY A 969 -46.65 -17.45 -9.58
C GLY A 969 -47.10 -16.04 -9.15
N TYR A 970 -46.71 -14.98 -9.87
CA TYR A 970 -47.07 -13.60 -9.54
C TYR A 970 -48.13 -13.04 -10.51
N SER A 971 -49.02 -12.19 -9.99
CA SER A 971 -49.91 -11.39 -10.85
C SER A 971 -49.18 -10.12 -11.27
N VAL A 972 -48.95 -9.95 -12.57
CA VAL A 972 -48.25 -8.79 -13.15
C VAL A 972 -49.26 -7.81 -13.74
N GLN A 973 -49.09 -6.51 -13.47
CA GLN A 973 -49.85 -5.44 -14.10
C GLN A 973 -48.90 -4.32 -14.57
N ILE A 974 -48.94 -4.02 -15.88
CA ILE A 974 -48.26 -2.85 -16.45
C ILE A 974 -49.19 -1.64 -16.33
N LEU A 975 -48.65 -0.51 -15.89
CA LEU A 975 -49.33 0.76 -15.62
C LEU A 975 -48.60 1.88 -16.34
N ASN A 976 -49.35 2.72 -17.07
CA ASN A 976 -48.83 4.00 -17.53
C ASN A 976 -49.00 5.05 -16.43
N GLU A 977 -48.13 6.06 -16.40
CA GLU A 977 -48.27 7.21 -15.51
C GLU A 977 -49.64 7.89 -15.63
N GLY A 978 -50.35 7.98 -14.50
CA GLY A 978 -51.71 8.52 -14.39
C GLY A 978 -52.82 7.46 -14.49
N GLU A 979 -52.50 6.20 -14.78
CA GLU A 979 -53.43 5.07 -14.80
C GLU A 979 -53.32 4.19 -13.54
N GLU A 980 -52.65 4.67 -12.48
CA GLU A 980 -52.35 3.85 -11.29
C GLU A 980 -53.61 3.54 -10.45
N PRO A 981 -53.80 2.30 -9.98
CA PRO A 981 -54.91 1.97 -9.11
C PRO A 981 -54.77 2.66 -7.75
N GLU A 982 -55.83 3.32 -7.27
CA GLU A 982 -55.85 3.97 -5.95
C GLU A 982 -55.59 2.98 -4.79
N ASN A 983 -55.85 1.69 -5.02
CA ASN A 983 -55.63 0.61 -4.05
C ASN A 983 -54.35 -0.17 -4.37
N PHE A 984 -53.62 -0.55 -3.33
CA PHE A 984 -52.38 -1.35 -3.33
C PHE A 984 -51.12 -0.71 -3.94
N PHE A 985 -51.16 -0.06 -5.11
CA PHE A 985 -49.96 0.58 -5.68
C PHE A 985 -49.43 1.71 -4.78
N TRP A 986 -50.24 2.75 -4.57
CA TRP A 986 -49.87 3.87 -3.68
C TRP A 986 -49.70 3.44 -2.22
N VAL A 987 -50.38 2.38 -1.79
CA VAL A 987 -50.23 1.81 -0.44
C VAL A 987 -48.85 1.14 -0.29
N GLY A 988 -48.37 0.44 -1.33
CA GLY A 988 -47.06 -0.20 -1.37
C GLY A 988 -45.89 0.77 -1.38
N LEU A 989 -46.09 2.00 -1.88
CA LEU A 989 -45.12 3.10 -1.79
C LEU A 989 -45.23 3.92 -0.48
N GLY A 990 -46.10 3.54 0.46
CA GLY A 990 -46.28 4.26 1.73
C GLY A 990 -47.21 5.48 1.68
N GLY A 991 -47.95 5.66 0.59
CA GLY A 991 -48.94 6.73 0.38
C GLY A 991 -48.76 7.42 -0.97
N ARG A 992 -49.79 8.16 -1.41
CA ARG A 992 -49.69 9.04 -2.58
C ARG A 992 -49.02 10.36 -2.18
N CYS A 993 -47.97 10.76 -2.91
CA CYS A 993 -47.41 12.11 -2.79
C CYS A 993 -48.16 13.08 -3.73
N GLU A 994 -48.19 14.36 -3.36
CA GLU A 994 -48.74 15.42 -4.22
C GLU A 994 -47.76 15.86 -5.32
N THR A 995 -46.47 15.52 -5.21
CA THR A 995 -45.43 15.88 -6.18
C THR A 995 -44.36 14.80 -6.32
N TYR A 996 -43.98 14.54 -7.57
CA TYR A 996 -42.76 13.84 -8.01
C TYR A 996 -42.25 14.52 -9.29
N GLU A 997 -41.12 14.09 -9.85
CA GLU A 997 -40.46 14.77 -10.97
C GLU A 997 -41.11 14.40 -12.32
N GLU A 998 -41.71 15.38 -13.01
CA GLU A 998 -42.50 15.16 -14.24
C GLU A 998 -41.73 15.39 -15.55
N GLN A 999 -40.57 16.07 -15.52
CA GLN A 999 -39.91 16.58 -16.73
C GLN A 999 -38.43 16.20 -16.82
N ALA A 1000 -37.74 16.02 -15.68
CA ALA A 1000 -36.35 15.57 -15.63
C ALA A 1000 -35.35 16.41 -16.43
N ASP A 1001 -35.69 17.69 -16.71
CA ASP A 1001 -34.89 18.66 -17.50
C ASP A 1001 -33.40 18.70 -17.08
N TYR A 1002 -33.11 18.44 -15.82
CA TYR A 1002 -31.76 18.37 -15.27
C TYR A 1002 -30.89 17.32 -16.02
N LEU A 1003 -31.44 16.22 -16.53
CA LEU A 1003 -30.71 15.21 -17.31
C LEU A 1003 -30.13 15.75 -18.63
N HIS A 1004 -30.59 16.90 -19.13
CA HIS A 1004 -30.02 17.55 -20.31
C HIS A 1004 -28.82 18.45 -19.97
N HIS A 1005 -28.72 18.93 -18.73
CA HIS A 1005 -27.76 19.95 -18.32
C HIS A 1005 -26.72 19.47 -17.32
N VAL A 1006 -27.04 18.47 -16.50
CA VAL A 1006 -26.17 18.04 -15.41
C VAL A 1006 -24.97 17.25 -15.92
N ARG A 1007 -23.77 17.62 -15.45
CA ARG A 1007 -22.48 16.96 -15.73
C ARG A 1007 -21.73 16.77 -14.42
N LEU A 1008 -21.11 15.61 -14.24
CA LEU A 1008 -20.23 15.31 -13.11
C LEU A 1008 -18.81 15.10 -13.61
N PHE A 1009 -17.83 15.80 -13.03
CA PHE A 1009 -16.41 15.63 -13.34
C PHE A 1009 -15.65 15.13 -12.12
N ARG A 1010 -14.77 14.14 -12.29
CA ARG A 1010 -13.77 13.69 -11.30
C ARG A 1010 -12.48 14.48 -11.52
N CYS A 1011 -11.96 15.11 -10.47
CA CYS A 1011 -10.66 15.77 -10.44
C CYS A 1011 -9.73 14.97 -9.54
N SER A 1012 -8.71 14.33 -10.13
CA SER A 1012 -7.84 13.37 -9.44
C SER A 1012 -6.38 13.51 -9.86
N ASN A 1013 -5.45 13.10 -8.99
CA ASN A 1013 -4.02 13.03 -9.28
C ASN A 1013 -3.52 11.58 -9.50
N GLU A 1014 -4.43 10.59 -9.57
CA GLU A 1014 -4.12 9.15 -9.79
C GLU A 1014 -3.15 8.90 -10.97
N LYS A 1015 -3.30 9.64 -12.08
CA LYS A 1015 -2.44 9.52 -13.28
C LYS A 1015 -1.01 10.08 -13.08
N GLY A 1016 -0.66 10.57 -11.88
CA GLY A 1016 0.63 11.19 -11.56
C GLY A 1016 0.77 12.65 -12.01
N PHE A 1017 -0.36 13.23 -12.43
CA PHE A 1017 -0.62 14.64 -12.72
C PHE A 1017 -2.08 14.92 -12.41
N PHE A 1018 -2.42 16.18 -12.07
CA PHE A 1018 -3.80 16.55 -11.78
C PHE A 1018 -4.60 16.53 -13.07
N ALA A 1019 -5.57 15.62 -13.19
CA ALA A 1019 -6.39 15.42 -14.38
C ALA A 1019 -7.88 15.56 -14.04
N VAL A 1020 -8.67 16.01 -15.02
CA VAL A 1020 -10.13 16.08 -14.92
C VAL A 1020 -10.74 15.15 -15.95
N SER A 1021 -11.66 14.28 -15.52
CA SER A 1021 -12.44 13.39 -16.40
C SER A 1021 -13.94 13.55 -16.16
N GLU A 1022 -14.74 13.55 -17.22
CA GLU A 1022 -16.20 13.53 -17.11
C GLU A 1022 -16.67 12.10 -16.73
N LYS A 1023 -17.60 12.01 -15.79
CA LYS A 1023 -18.32 10.78 -15.46
C LYS A 1023 -19.59 10.69 -16.32
N CYS A 1024 -19.92 9.47 -16.73
CA CYS A 1024 -21.11 9.19 -17.52
C CYS A 1024 -22.40 9.71 -16.84
N THR A 1025 -23.45 9.87 -17.63
CA THR A 1025 -24.68 10.59 -17.25
C THR A 1025 -25.50 9.92 -16.13
N ASP A 1026 -25.16 8.68 -15.74
CA ASP A 1026 -25.84 7.91 -14.68
C ASP A 1026 -25.12 7.95 -13.32
N PHE A 1027 -24.47 9.06 -13.00
CA PHE A 1027 -23.73 9.17 -11.74
C PHE A 1027 -24.66 9.16 -10.51
N CYS A 1028 -24.16 8.63 -9.41
CA CYS A 1028 -24.86 8.58 -8.13
C CYS A 1028 -23.93 8.96 -6.96
N GLN A 1029 -24.35 8.72 -5.72
CA GLN A 1029 -23.49 8.98 -4.55
C GLN A 1029 -22.23 8.07 -4.54
N ASP A 1030 -22.28 6.87 -5.13
CA ASP A 1030 -21.13 5.93 -5.21
C ASP A 1030 -20.00 6.42 -6.14
N ASP A 1031 -20.29 7.38 -7.02
CA ASP A 1031 -19.29 8.02 -7.89
C ASP A 1031 -18.47 9.09 -7.16
N LEU A 1032 -18.88 9.49 -5.95
CA LEU A 1032 -18.17 10.43 -5.10
C LEU A 1032 -17.05 9.71 -4.32
N ALA A 1033 -15.87 9.63 -4.93
CA ALA A 1033 -14.70 8.99 -4.32
C ALA A 1033 -14.12 9.85 -3.18
N ASP A 1034 -14.04 9.30 -1.96
CA ASP A 1034 -13.59 10.02 -0.75
C ASP A 1034 -12.18 10.61 -0.84
N ASP A 1035 -11.35 10.10 -1.74
CA ASP A 1035 -9.98 10.55 -2.04
C ASP A 1035 -9.91 11.65 -3.12
N ASP A 1036 -11.01 11.95 -3.83
CA ASP A 1036 -11.05 12.91 -4.95
C ASP A 1036 -11.99 14.12 -4.75
N ILE A 1037 -11.85 15.07 -5.68
CA ILE A 1037 -12.74 16.22 -5.79
C ILE A 1037 -13.68 15.99 -6.96
N MET A 1038 -14.97 16.25 -6.74
CA MET A 1038 -16.01 16.06 -7.74
C MET A 1038 -16.67 17.39 -8.06
N LEU A 1039 -16.77 17.74 -9.34
CA LEU A 1039 -17.45 18.95 -9.81
C LEU A 1039 -18.79 18.57 -10.43
N LEU A 1040 -19.88 18.96 -9.79
CA LEU A 1040 -21.23 18.75 -10.28
C LEU A 1040 -21.78 20.08 -10.82
N ASP A 1041 -21.84 20.20 -12.14
CA ASP A 1041 -22.55 21.30 -12.80
C ASP A 1041 -24.00 20.89 -13.00
N ASN A 1042 -24.97 21.68 -12.52
CA ASN A 1042 -26.40 21.44 -12.75
C ASN A 1042 -27.03 22.32 -13.83
N GLY A 1043 -26.21 23.07 -14.59
CA GLY A 1043 -26.63 24.03 -15.60
C GLY A 1043 -26.88 25.45 -15.09
N ASN A 1044 -27.15 25.63 -13.79
CA ASN A 1044 -27.32 26.93 -13.14
C ASN A 1044 -26.18 27.26 -12.16
N GLU A 1045 -25.70 26.23 -11.45
CA GLU A 1045 -24.72 26.32 -10.37
C GLU A 1045 -23.73 25.15 -10.45
N VAL A 1046 -22.47 25.43 -10.13
CA VAL A 1046 -21.39 24.43 -10.09
C VAL A 1046 -21.05 24.14 -8.63
N TYR A 1047 -21.38 22.93 -8.19
CA TYR A 1047 -21.07 22.41 -6.87
C TYR A 1047 -19.69 21.73 -6.90
N MET A 1048 -18.84 22.05 -5.91
CA MET A 1048 -17.59 21.33 -5.69
C MET A 1048 -17.74 20.48 -4.43
N TRP A 1049 -17.85 19.17 -4.62
CA TRP A 1049 -17.79 18.20 -3.53
C TRP A 1049 -16.33 17.82 -3.28
N VAL A 1050 -15.96 17.72 -2.00
CA VAL A 1050 -14.58 17.49 -1.55
C VAL A 1050 -14.60 16.24 -0.68
N GLY A 1051 -13.98 15.17 -1.17
CA GLY A 1051 -13.89 13.91 -0.45
C GLY A 1051 -13.13 14.03 0.87
N SER A 1052 -13.47 13.17 1.84
CA SER A 1052 -12.97 13.24 3.21
C SER A 1052 -11.45 13.01 3.35
N GLN A 1053 -10.82 12.38 2.35
CA GLN A 1053 -9.40 11.99 2.29
C GLN A 1053 -8.60 12.82 1.26
N THR A 1054 -9.23 13.79 0.59
CA THR A 1054 -8.58 14.64 -0.43
C THR A 1054 -7.40 15.46 0.10
N SER A 1055 -6.35 15.61 -0.71
CA SER A 1055 -5.18 16.41 -0.29
C SER A 1055 -5.46 17.93 -0.38
N GLN A 1056 -4.83 18.72 0.50
CA GLN A 1056 -4.90 20.18 0.42
C GLN A 1056 -4.37 20.77 -0.91
N VAL A 1057 -3.53 20.01 -1.63
CA VAL A 1057 -3.02 20.40 -2.94
C VAL A 1057 -4.12 20.25 -3.99
N GLU A 1058 -4.81 19.12 -4.00
CA GLU A 1058 -5.97 18.89 -4.88
C GLU A 1058 -7.08 19.90 -4.57
N VAL A 1059 -7.40 20.18 -3.31
CA VAL A 1059 -8.44 21.18 -2.95
C VAL A 1059 -8.14 22.55 -3.58
N LYS A 1060 -6.86 22.95 -3.58
CA LYS A 1060 -6.43 24.20 -4.20
C LYS A 1060 -6.47 24.17 -5.74
N LEU A 1061 -6.20 23.02 -6.36
CA LEU A 1061 -6.27 22.83 -7.81
C LEU A 1061 -7.73 22.70 -8.31
N GLY A 1062 -8.59 22.03 -7.55
CA GLY A 1062 -10.04 21.95 -7.78
C GLY A 1062 -10.70 23.33 -7.74
N LEU A 1063 -10.40 24.16 -6.73
CA LEU A 1063 -10.87 25.55 -6.68
C LEU A 1063 -10.44 26.38 -7.89
N LYS A 1064 -9.21 26.17 -8.40
CA LYS A 1064 -8.73 26.82 -9.63
C LYS A 1064 -9.48 26.29 -10.85
N THR A 1065 -9.74 24.99 -10.93
CA THR A 1065 -10.48 24.30 -12.00
C THR A 1065 -11.92 24.80 -12.10
N VAL A 1066 -12.65 24.87 -10.98
CA VAL A 1066 -14.00 25.46 -10.89
C VAL A 1066 -14.00 26.91 -11.40
N SER A 1067 -13.00 27.69 -11.01
CA SER A 1067 -12.88 29.09 -11.46
C SER A 1067 -12.71 29.20 -12.99
N VAL A 1068 -11.92 28.30 -13.60
CA VAL A 1068 -11.72 28.23 -15.06
C VAL A 1068 -12.98 27.74 -15.76
N TYR A 1069 -13.65 26.71 -15.23
CA TYR A 1069 -14.90 26.19 -15.81
C TYR A 1069 -16.02 27.24 -15.84
N ILE A 1070 -16.22 27.97 -14.73
CA ILE A 1070 -17.21 29.06 -14.66
C ILE A 1070 -16.86 30.21 -15.63
N GLN A 1071 -15.57 30.50 -15.85
CA GLN A 1071 -15.16 31.48 -16.87
C GLN A 1071 -15.47 30.99 -18.29
N HIS A 1072 -15.26 29.70 -18.57
CA HIS A 1072 -15.57 29.09 -19.85
C HIS A 1072 -17.08 29.10 -20.16
N MET A 1073 -17.92 28.69 -19.22
CA MET A 1073 -19.38 28.69 -19.39
C MET A 1073 -19.91 30.11 -19.65
N LYS A 1074 -19.45 31.10 -18.87
CA LYS A 1074 -19.77 32.52 -19.10
C LYS A 1074 -19.33 33.04 -20.47
N SER A 1075 -18.21 32.54 -21.02
CA SER A 1075 -17.77 32.90 -22.38
C SER A 1075 -18.67 32.34 -23.48
N LYS A 1076 -19.36 31.22 -23.21
CA LYS A 1076 -20.38 30.61 -24.08
C LYS A 1076 -21.78 31.24 -23.92
N GLY A 1077 -21.95 32.20 -23.00
CA GLY A 1077 -23.24 32.86 -22.74
C GLY A 1077 -24.23 32.02 -21.92
N ILE A 1078 -23.72 31.03 -21.18
CA ILE A 1078 -24.45 30.18 -20.23
C ILE A 1078 -24.09 30.66 -18.81
#